data_AF-A0A949XMC0-F1
#
_entry.id   AF-A0A949XMC0-F1
#
_cell.length_a   1.000
_cell.length_b   1.000
_cell.length_c   1.000
_cell.angle_alpha   90.00
_cell.angle_beta   90.00
_cell.angle_gamma   90.00
#
_symmetry.space_group_name_H-M   'P 1'
#
loop_
_entity.id
_entity.type
_entity.pdbx_description
1 polymer ?
#
loop_
_entity_poly.entity_id
_entity_poly.type
_entity_poly.pdbx_seq_one_letter_code
_entity_poly.pdbx_strand_id
1 'polypeptide(L)'
;MKKHLILVMFALTASNVFAQSAAPQNVYGCMPLPSDSIFYARVDSLPVLALSSEYTAHMGNATLNFDSSLGVTVADNKTPVTKFSFLYTPGYNALSWSFPPYYELDRQAGSLGGGNADHHSITVQHQTCTVYEIYHDYISASTGTVQPVRCGSGLCTATSGFQYGSSTDAMPSYGTTDAAGLPLLPLLWRAHEIMDGNLHHPARFTLAKGYIQAGNPMWPAIASNGWGGVDWPAYGTHFRLMASANINVSTLTPVQLQYAQTIITALKQYGLILADIGSNMQVAVDDEVRRNPDLVKALTVVGSQIHASNLEAVDVSSLKFSAASYRTTLPMTFDPANQVMVGTPYTYLNIQAGVTGYPLQSWVNGSTDQEVNWSVQSGNIGSITADGLYTPPASVTGVVTGVLKVAAAVDATAYSTVYVRILPEGVIRVAAGNQMTTTTDHLGQVWQPNMFLSGGGMQMFAGDYPGWPKPQNATQAAELPVYETFAYTYGDDIVGNFVVPNGAYRVHLMFGQPYFGKHPANCTLPATLHGPLTLESQHTSIAQNFDFGQAIGHVCAVPVDFYMPAVVTTNTLEFALRNTTPPGAFAPASPTLSGFEIIPDPPSAHLEIYPEQPTKVAAGASLQLYAIGWYMSNSVQWVLVSGPGSISSSGLYKAPAKAPATPQSVVIEAKSTANPGVTKTITLTVP
;
A
#
# COMPACT_ATOMS: atom_id res chain seq x y z
N MET A 1 -9.13 -65.93 -57.99
CA MET A 1 -9.33 -64.47 -57.83
C MET A 1 -9.34 -64.15 -56.35
N LYS A 2 -8.22 -63.70 -55.78
CA LYS A 2 -8.13 -63.29 -54.36
C LYS A 2 -8.03 -61.76 -54.32
N LYS A 3 -9.00 -61.12 -53.66
CA LYS A 3 -9.00 -59.69 -53.34
C LYS A 3 -8.39 -59.45 -51.96
N HIS A 4 -7.46 -58.48 -51.95
CA HIS A 4 -7.01 -57.52 -50.94
C HIS A 4 -7.14 -57.79 -49.43
N LEU A 5 -6.07 -57.51 -48.69
CA LEU A 5 -6.09 -56.48 -47.65
C LEU A 5 -4.65 -56.02 -47.32
N ILE A 6 -4.32 -54.76 -47.62
CA ILE A 6 -3.11 -54.09 -47.12
C ILE A 6 -3.51 -53.39 -45.82
N LEU A 7 -2.90 -53.82 -44.72
CA LEU A 7 -3.07 -53.22 -43.40
C LEU A 7 -2.13 -52.01 -43.29
N VAL A 8 -2.69 -50.80 -43.33
CA VAL A 8 -1.96 -49.57 -43.01
C VAL A 8 -1.96 -49.41 -41.49
N MET A 9 -0.79 -49.60 -40.86
CA MET A 9 -0.59 -49.21 -39.46
C MET A 9 -0.58 -47.69 -39.37
N PHE A 10 -1.58 -47.12 -38.70
CA PHE A 10 -1.49 -45.76 -38.16
C PHE A 10 -0.54 -45.78 -36.97
N ALA A 11 0.61 -45.14 -37.09
CA ALA A 11 1.44 -44.78 -35.94
C ALA A 11 0.67 -43.71 -35.14
N LEU A 12 0.22 -44.07 -33.93
CA LEU A 12 -0.18 -43.08 -32.93
C LEU A 12 1.07 -42.27 -32.57
N THR A 13 1.18 -41.06 -33.08
CA THR A 13 2.09 -40.07 -32.50
C THR A 13 1.50 -39.68 -31.14
N ALA A 14 2.10 -40.17 -30.06
CA ALA A 14 1.87 -39.62 -28.74
C ALA A 14 2.18 -38.13 -28.81
N SER A 15 1.16 -37.30 -28.71
CA SER A 15 1.32 -35.86 -28.52
C SER A 15 2.17 -35.69 -27.26
N ASN A 16 3.39 -35.17 -27.42
CA ASN A 16 4.18 -34.69 -26.30
C ASN A 16 3.37 -33.56 -25.65
N VAL A 17 2.61 -33.90 -24.61
CA VAL A 17 2.10 -32.93 -23.66
C VAL A 17 3.35 -32.31 -23.07
N PHE A 18 3.69 -31.09 -23.52
CA PHE A 18 4.70 -30.29 -22.85
C PHE A 18 4.31 -30.28 -21.37
N ALA A 19 5.18 -30.83 -20.52
CA ALA A 19 5.01 -30.74 -19.08
C ALA A 19 4.88 -29.25 -18.74
N GLN A 20 3.68 -28.85 -18.37
CA GLN A 20 3.34 -27.48 -18.03
C GLN A 20 3.98 -27.23 -16.66
N SER A 21 5.25 -26.85 -16.63
CA SER A 21 5.93 -26.56 -15.36
C SER A 21 5.42 -25.23 -14.83
N ALA A 22 4.54 -25.27 -13.84
CA ALA A 22 4.19 -24.12 -13.03
C ALA A 22 5.46 -23.64 -12.29
N ALA A 23 5.87 -22.39 -12.51
CA ALA A 23 6.95 -21.77 -11.74
C ALA A 23 6.38 -21.31 -10.38
N PRO A 24 7.08 -21.55 -9.26
CA PRO A 24 6.56 -21.21 -7.94
C PRO A 24 6.44 -19.70 -7.74
N GLN A 25 5.33 -19.26 -7.14
CA GLN A 25 5.16 -17.88 -6.70
C GLN A 25 6.05 -17.63 -5.46
N ASN A 26 7.00 -16.69 -5.56
CA ASN A 26 7.79 -16.24 -4.40
C ASN A 26 7.09 -15.08 -3.70
N VAL A 27 6.57 -15.32 -2.49
CA VAL A 27 6.01 -14.31 -1.60
C VAL A 27 6.86 -14.17 -0.36
N TYR A 28 7.84 -13.27 -0.42
CA TYR A 28 8.73 -13.00 0.70
C TYR A 28 9.36 -14.31 1.23
N GLY A 29 9.84 -15.17 0.33
CA GLY A 29 10.39 -16.49 0.64
C GLY A 29 9.36 -17.58 0.90
N CYS A 30 8.07 -17.33 0.68
CA CYS A 30 7.01 -18.32 0.88
C CYS A 30 6.27 -18.63 -0.41
N MET A 31 5.78 -19.87 -0.51
CA MET A 31 4.83 -20.29 -1.51
C MET A 31 3.44 -20.33 -0.85
N PRO A 32 2.48 -19.47 -1.21
CA PRO A 32 1.25 -19.34 -0.42
C PRO A 32 0.32 -20.55 -0.57
N LEU A 33 0.41 -21.29 -1.68
CA LEU A 33 -0.35 -22.50 -1.96
C LEU A 33 0.51 -23.57 -2.64
N PRO A 34 0.11 -24.84 -2.67
CA PRO A 34 0.81 -25.90 -3.38
C PRO A 34 1.02 -25.62 -4.88
N SER A 35 2.11 -26.12 -5.47
CA SER A 35 2.48 -25.83 -6.87
C SER A 35 1.49 -26.39 -7.91
N ASP A 36 0.67 -27.37 -7.54
CA ASP A 36 -0.39 -27.94 -8.37
C ASP A 36 -1.73 -27.22 -8.19
N SER A 37 -1.74 -26.06 -7.52
CA SER A 37 -2.91 -25.17 -7.43
C SER A 37 -3.28 -24.58 -8.80
N ILE A 38 -4.59 -24.38 -9.02
CA ILE A 38 -5.15 -23.72 -10.20
C ILE A 38 -4.57 -22.33 -10.44
N PHE A 39 -4.14 -21.64 -9.37
CA PHE A 39 -3.55 -20.32 -9.46
C PHE A 39 -2.14 -20.32 -10.07
N TYR A 40 -1.53 -21.49 -10.29
CA TYR A 40 -0.26 -21.61 -11.01
C TYR A 40 -0.38 -22.36 -12.33
N ALA A 41 -1.60 -22.75 -12.71
CA ALA A 41 -1.85 -23.44 -13.96
C ALA A 41 -1.92 -22.44 -15.12
N ARG A 42 -1.20 -22.76 -16.19
CA ARG A 42 -1.33 -22.03 -17.46
C ARG A 42 -2.66 -22.38 -18.13
N VAL A 43 -3.35 -21.35 -18.62
CA VAL A 43 -4.67 -21.45 -19.24
C VAL A 43 -4.67 -21.21 -20.75
N ASP A 44 -3.54 -20.85 -21.35
CA ASP A 44 -3.45 -20.46 -22.76
C ASP A 44 -3.72 -21.59 -23.76
N SER A 45 -3.58 -22.85 -23.35
CA SER A 45 -3.89 -24.02 -24.17
C SER A 45 -5.27 -24.61 -23.92
N LEU A 46 -6.03 -24.08 -22.95
CA LEU A 46 -7.34 -24.62 -22.59
C LEU A 46 -8.41 -24.29 -23.66
N PRO A 47 -9.46 -25.11 -23.78
CA PRO A 47 -10.60 -24.77 -24.63
C PRO A 47 -11.26 -23.46 -24.18
N VAL A 48 -11.80 -22.71 -25.15
CA VAL A 48 -12.63 -21.54 -24.86
C VAL A 48 -13.96 -22.04 -24.28
N LEU A 49 -14.42 -21.39 -23.21
CA LEU A 49 -15.71 -21.68 -22.59
C LEU A 49 -16.84 -21.34 -23.57
N ALA A 50 -17.85 -22.20 -23.68
CA ALA A 50 -18.96 -22.02 -24.62
C ALA A 50 -19.70 -20.67 -24.44
N LEU A 51 -19.77 -20.15 -23.20
CA LEU A 51 -20.39 -18.86 -22.88
C LEU A 51 -19.47 -17.64 -23.08
N SER A 52 -18.23 -17.82 -23.54
CA SER A 52 -17.24 -16.74 -23.61
C SER A 52 -17.70 -15.52 -24.42
N SER A 53 -18.39 -15.72 -25.54
CA SER A 53 -18.90 -14.60 -26.36
C SER A 53 -20.01 -13.82 -25.64
N GLU A 54 -20.89 -14.51 -24.92
CA GLU A 54 -21.95 -13.86 -24.12
C GLU A 54 -21.34 -13.11 -22.93
N TYR A 55 -20.39 -13.74 -22.23
CA TYR A 55 -19.70 -13.15 -21.08
C TYR A 55 -19.01 -11.84 -21.46
N THR A 56 -18.21 -11.86 -22.51
CA THR A 56 -17.48 -10.67 -22.98
C THR A 56 -18.40 -9.59 -23.53
N ALA A 57 -19.53 -9.95 -24.15
CA ALA A 57 -20.56 -9.00 -24.56
C ALA A 57 -21.23 -8.32 -23.36
N HIS A 58 -21.43 -9.04 -22.25
CA HIS A 58 -22.03 -8.50 -21.04
C HIS A 58 -21.08 -7.60 -20.25
N MET A 59 -19.76 -7.82 -20.26
CA MET A 59 -18.78 -7.04 -19.48
C MET A 59 -18.67 -5.55 -19.87
N GLY A 60 -19.38 -5.11 -20.91
CA GLY A 60 -19.36 -3.72 -21.37
C GLY A 60 -18.05 -3.36 -22.08
N ASN A 61 -17.82 -2.05 -22.27
CA ASN A 61 -16.72 -1.54 -23.09
C ASN A 61 -15.59 -0.88 -22.28
N ALA A 62 -15.56 -1.06 -20.96
CA ALA A 62 -14.48 -0.54 -20.13
C ALA A 62 -13.14 -1.17 -20.53
N THR A 63 -12.09 -0.37 -20.50
CA THR A 63 -10.72 -0.89 -20.61
C THR A 63 -10.28 -1.45 -19.27
N LEU A 64 -9.35 -2.40 -19.33
CA LEU A 64 -8.66 -2.90 -18.16
C LEU A 64 -7.90 -1.75 -17.47
N ASN A 65 -8.06 -1.66 -16.16
CA ASN A 65 -7.29 -0.75 -15.31
C ASN A 65 -6.74 -1.51 -14.10
N PHE A 66 -5.74 -0.94 -13.43
CA PHE A 66 -5.04 -1.57 -12.33
C PHE A 66 -5.25 -0.77 -11.05
N ASP A 67 -5.72 -1.44 -10.01
CA ASP A 67 -5.92 -0.89 -8.68
C ASP A 67 -4.85 -1.40 -7.72
N SER A 68 -4.30 -0.49 -6.94
CA SER A 68 -3.15 -0.65 -6.05
C SER A 68 -3.54 -0.22 -4.64
N SER A 69 -4.70 -0.69 -4.20
CA SER A 69 -5.26 -0.42 -2.87
C SER A 69 -4.96 -1.53 -1.86
N LEU A 70 -4.47 -2.69 -2.32
CA LEU A 70 -4.09 -3.81 -1.45
C LEU A 70 -2.58 -3.82 -1.26
N GLY A 71 -2.13 -3.90 -0.02
CA GLY A 71 -0.72 -4.13 0.31
C GLY A 71 -0.50 -5.45 1.04
N VAL A 72 0.78 -5.84 1.15
CA VAL A 72 1.18 -7.07 1.83
C VAL A 72 2.18 -6.74 2.92
N THR A 73 1.85 -7.14 4.15
CA THR A 73 2.74 -6.98 5.31
C THR A 73 3.49 -8.27 5.57
N VAL A 74 4.81 -8.17 5.77
CA VAL A 74 5.62 -9.31 6.22
C VAL A 74 5.67 -9.28 7.75
N ALA A 75 5.37 -10.41 8.37
CA ALA A 75 5.41 -10.60 9.81
C ALA A 75 6.43 -11.67 10.18
N ASP A 76 6.96 -11.57 11.40
CA ASP A 76 7.93 -12.50 11.98
C ASP A 76 7.41 -13.09 13.31
N ASN A 77 8.16 -14.01 13.92
CA ASN A 77 7.75 -14.64 15.19
C ASN A 77 7.67 -13.66 16.38
N LYS A 78 8.12 -12.41 16.24
CA LYS A 78 7.98 -11.34 17.25
C LYS A 78 6.70 -10.53 17.04
N THR A 79 6.07 -10.63 15.86
CA THR A 79 4.80 -9.98 15.58
C THR A 79 3.74 -10.42 16.60
N PRO A 80 2.98 -9.48 17.18
CA PRO A 80 1.91 -9.80 18.12
C PRO A 80 0.84 -10.71 17.52
N VAL A 81 0.27 -11.57 18.37
CA VAL A 81 -0.86 -12.41 18.00
C VAL A 81 -2.14 -11.79 18.54
N THR A 82 -3.13 -11.61 17.65
CA THR A 82 -4.45 -11.09 17.99
C THR A 82 -5.52 -12.18 17.85
N LYS A 83 -6.53 -12.13 18.74
CA LYS A 83 -7.76 -12.92 18.61
C LYS A 83 -8.84 -12.05 17.97
N PHE A 84 -9.38 -12.51 16.86
CA PHE A 84 -10.48 -11.84 16.18
C PHE A 84 -11.81 -12.53 16.45
N SER A 85 -12.87 -11.71 16.55
CA SER A 85 -14.25 -12.15 16.45
C SER A 85 -14.76 -11.66 15.10
N PHE A 86 -15.09 -12.59 14.19
CA PHE A 86 -15.58 -12.30 12.85
C PHE A 86 -17.11 -12.39 12.75
N LEU A 87 -17.71 -11.53 11.91
CA LEU A 87 -19.13 -11.55 11.62
C LEU A 87 -19.52 -12.66 10.63
N TYR A 88 -18.89 -12.70 9.45
CA TYR A 88 -19.27 -13.63 8.37
C TYR A 88 -18.50 -14.95 8.39
N THR A 89 -17.36 -15.00 9.06
CA THR A 89 -16.50 -16.19 9.11
C THR A 89 -16.22 -16.66 10.56
N PRO A 90 -17.27 -16.81 11.41
CA PRO A 90 -17.09 -17.12 12.83
C PRO A 90 -16.40 -18.48 13.09
N GLY A 91 -16.34 -19.36 12.09
CA GLY A 91 -15.59 -20.62 12.15
C GLY A 91 -14.09 -20.44 12.41
N TYR A 92 -13.54 -19.25 12.15
CA TYR A 92 -12.13 -18.95 12.39
C TYR A 92 -11.86 -18.22 13.73
N ASN A 93 -12.87 -17.92 14.55
CA ASN A 93 -12.70 -17.17 15.80
C ASN A 93 -11.82 -17.88 16.85
N ALA A 94 -11.70 -19.21 16.77
CA ALA A 94 -10.83 -19.98 17.67
C ALA A 94 -9.34 -19.83 17.32
N LEU A 95 -9.01 -19.36 16.11
CA LEU A 95 -7.66 -19.30 15.57
C LEU A 95 -6.91 -18.06 16.06
N SER A 96 -5.61 -18.05 15.82
CA SER A 96 -4.68 -17.01 16.26
C SER A 96 -4.11 -16.31 15.04
N TRP A 97 -4.06 -14.99 15.06
CA TRP A 97 -3.73 -14.18 13.89
C TRP A 97 -2.46 -13.39 14.14
N SER A 98 -1.43 -13.60 13.33
CA SER A 98 -0.26 -12.73 13.33
C SER A 98 -0.69 -11.37 12.79
N PHE A 99 -0.72 -10.35 13.66
CA PHE A 99 -1.27 -9.04 13.32
C PHE A 99 -0.30 -7.96 13.80
N PRO A 100 0.47 -7.36 12.88
CA PRO A 100 1.41 -6.29 13.18
C PRO A 100 0.75 -5.07 13.84
N PRO A 101 1.54 -4.27 14.59
CA PRO A 101 1.11 -2.93 14.99
C PRO A 101 0.70 -2.09 13.76
N TYR A 102 -0.23 -1.15 13.97
CA TYR A 102 -0.79 -0.35 12.86
C TYR A 102 0.26 0.37 12.00
N TYR A 103 1.40 0.78 12.58
CA TYR A 103 2.45 1.50 11.86
C TYR A 103 3.28 0.61 10.92
N GLU A 104 3.26 -0.71 11.14
CA GLU A 104 3.85 -1.74 10.28
C GLU A 104 2.81 -2.36 9.33
N LEU A 105 1.51 -2.23 9.65
CA LEU A 105 0.43 -2.85 8.90
C LEU A 105 0.10 -2.05 7.63
N ASP A 106 0.27 -2.71 6.49
CA ASP A 106 -0.34 -2.25 5.25
C ASP A 106 -1.82 -2.66 5.22
N ARG A 107 -2.67 -1.65 5.32
CA ARG A 107 -4.12 -1.78 5.43
C ARG A 107 -4.77 -0.84 4.44
N GLN A 108 -5.62 -1.39 3.58
CA GLN A 108 -6.36 -0.63 2.58
C GLN A 108 -7.12 0.53 3.22
N ALA A 109 -7.05 1.73 2.63
CA ALA A 109 -7.65 2.96 3.12
C ALA A 109 -7.14 3.44 4.49
N GLY A 110 -5.89 3.12 4.83
CA GLY A 110 -5.15 3.67 5.96
C GLY A 110 -5.13 2.77 7.20
N SER A 111 -4.09 2.93 8.01
CA SER A 111 -3.83 2.06 9.18
C SER A 111 -4.67 2.39 10.41
N LEU A 112 -5.09 3.64 10.59
CA LEU A 112 -5.81 4.14 11.77
C LEU A 112 -7.27 4.53 11.49
N GLY A 113 -7.75 4.40 10.25
CA GLY A 113 -9.05 4.93 9.84
C GLY A 113 -9.48 4.47 8.44
N GLY A 114 -10.14 5.38 7.71
CA GLY A 114 -10.55 5.15 6.32
C GLY A 114 -12.05 5.17 6.06
N GLY A 115 -12.88 5.61 7.01
CA GLY A 115 -14.33 5.69 6.80
C GLY A 115 -14.97 4.32 6.54
N ASN A 116 -15.83 4.23 5.52
CA ASN A 116 -16.53 2.99 5.12
C ASN A 116 -15.80 2.17 4.05
N ALA A 117 -14.48 2.33 3.90
CA ALA A 117 -13.71 1.50 2.99
C ALA A 117 -13.66 0.03 3.46
N ASP A 118 -13.17 -0.84 2.58
CA ASP A 118 -13.15 -2.28 2.82
C ASP A 118 -12.10 -2.73 3.83
N HIS A 119 -11.02 -1.96 4.00
CA HIS A 119 -9.98 -2.19 4.99
C HIS A 119 -9.41 -3.61 4.97
N HIS A 120 -9.09 -4.11 3.78
CA HIS A 120 -8.36 -5.37 3.67
C HIS A 120 -6.94 -5.24 4.23
N SER A 121 -6.48 -6.27 4.91
CA SER A 121 -5.08 -6.46 5.29
C SER A 121 -4.61 -7.86 4.95
N ILE A 122 -3.43 -7.99 4.35
CA ILE A 122 -2.79 -9.26 4.03
C ILE A 122 -1.47 -9.33 4.78
N THR A 123 -1.30 -10.33 5.63
CA THR A 123 -0.06 -10.56 6.39
C THR A 123 0.52 -11.93 6.06
N VAL A 124 1.82 -11.97 5.77
CA VAL A 124 2.57 -13.21 5.52
C VAL A 124 3.55 -13.43 6.67
N GLN A 125 3.35 -14.50 7.44
CA GLN A 125 4.30 -14.91 8.48
C GLN A 125 5.41 -15.73 7.84
N HIS A 126 6.60 -15.13 7.67
CA HIS A 126 7.60 -15.66 6.76
C HIS A 126 8.28 -16.94 7.26
N GLN A 127 8.28 -17.22 8.56
CA GLN A 127 8.83 -18.46 9.14
C GLN A 127 7.90 -19.65 9.01
N THR A 128 6.58 -19.43 9.06
CA THR A 128 5.59 -20.52 8.97
C THR A 128 4.94 -20.61 7.61
N CYS A 129 5.19 -19.64 6.72
CA CYS A 129 4.51 -19.44 5.44
C CYS A 129 2.98 -19.52 5.56
N THR A 130 2.46 -19.01 6.68
CA THR A 130 1.03 -18.83 6.90
C THR A 130 0.62 -17.43 6.44
N VAL A 131 -0.46 -17.37 5.68
CA VAL A 131 -1.06 -16.13 5.21
C VAL A 131 -2.31 -15.84 6.03
N TYR A 132 -2.46 -14.60 6.44
CA TYR A 132 -3.60 -14.07 7.18
C TYR A 132 -4.23 -12.95 6.37
N GLU A 133 -5.47 -13.15 5.95
CA GLU A 133 -6.27 -12.15 5.25
C GLU A 133 -7.42 -11.72 6.17
N ILE A 134 -7.60 -10.42 6.35
CA ILE A 134 -8.69 -9.86 7.15
C ILE A 134 -9.43 -8.82 6.32
N TYR A 135 -10.76 -8.82 6.46
CA TYR A 135 -11.66 -7.86 5.85
C TYR A 135 -12.34 -7.03 6.94
N HIS A 136 -12.23 -5.72 6.81
CA HIS A 136 -12.94 -4.74 7.62
C HIS A 136 -12.70 -4.94 9.12
N ASP A 137 -11.42 -4.95 9.52
CA ASP A 137 -11.02 -4.89 10.92
C ASP A 137 -11.24 -3.50 11.52
N TYR A 138 -11.49 -3.44 12.83
CA TYR A 138 -11.80 -2.19 13.52
C TYR A 138 -10.63 -1.75 14.41
N ILE A 139 -9.84 -0.78 13.92
CA ILE A 139 -8.70 -0.19 14.64
C ILE A 139 -9.09 1.15 15.27
N SER A 140 -8.54 1.41 16.46
CA SER A 140 -8.68 2.67 17.17
C SER A 140 -7.84 3.76 16.56
N ALA A 141 -8.47 4.81 16.04
CA ALA A 141 -7.74 5.98 15.55
C ALA A 141 -6.86 6.66 16.63
N SER A 142 -7.20 6.50 17.92
CA SER A 142 -6.47 7.12 19.03
C SER A 142 -5.39 6.24 19.65
N THR A 143 -5.53 4.92 19.60
CA THR A 143 -4.61 3.97 20.27
C THR A 143 -3.92 3.00 19.30
N GLY A 144 -4.37 2.89 18.06
CA GLY A 144 -3.85 1.96 17.07
C GLY A 144 -4.13 0.49 17.37
N THR A 145 -5.01 0.18 18.34
CA THR A 145 -5.34 -1.19 18.73
C THR A 145 -6.66 -1.66 18.13
N VAL A 146 -6.76 -2.97 17.85
CA VAL A 146 -8.01 -3.63 17.47
C VAL A 146 -9.03 -3.50 18.61
N GLN A 147 -10.27 -3.17 18.27
CA GLN A 147 -11.34 -2.93 19.24
C GLN A 147 -12.69 -3.47 18.76
N PRO A 148 -13.52 -4.02 19.66
CA PRO A 148 -14.83 -4.55 19.27
C PRO A 148 -15.82 -3.41 18.97
N VAL A 149 -16.56 -3.56 17.88
CA VAL A 149 -17.68 -2.67 17.52
C VAL A 149 -18.95 -3.47 17.32
N ARG A 150 -20.09 -2.77 17.30
CA ARG A 150 -21.39 -3.39 17.00
C ARG A 150 -21.47 -3.76 15.52
N CYS A 151 -21.67 -5.04 15.23
CA CYS A 151 -21.87 -5.54 13.87
C CYS A 151 -22.90 -6.67 13.89
N GLY A 152 -23.87 -6.61 12.98
CA GLY A 152 -25.05 -7.49 13.04
C GLY A 152 -25.76 -7.41 14.40
N SER A 153 -25.99 -8.58 15.02
CA SER A 153 -26.63 -8.69 16.34
C SER A 153 -25.66 -8.64 17.53
N GLY A 154 -24.35 -8.63 17.29
CA GLY A 154 -23.32 -8.79 18.33
C GLY A 154 -22.16 -7.79 18.23
N LEU A 155 -21.04 -8.17 18.85
CA LEU A 155 -19.76 -7.47 18.75
C LEU A 155 -18.79 -8.29 17.89
N CYS A 156 -18.09 -7.62 16.98
CA CYS A 156 -16.97 -8.19 16.24
C CYS A 156 -15.81 -7.22 16.21
N THR A 157 -14.62 -7.74 15.96
CA THR A 157 -13.39 -6.95 15.77
C THR A 157 -12.97 -6.90 14.30
N ALA A 158 -13.58 -7.72 13.44
CA ALA A 158 -13.50 -7.64 11.99
C ALA A 158 -14.73 -8.29 11.36
N THR A 159 -14.96 -8.04 10.07
CA THR A 159 -16.12 -8.62 9.37
C THR A 159 -15.83 -10.05 8.89
N SER A 160 -14.67 -10.28 8.28
CA SER A 160 -14.23 -11.63 7.88
C SER A 160 -12.74 -11.83 8.09
N GLY A 161 -12.31 -13.08 8.19
CA GLY A 161 -10.92 -13.48 8.08
C GLY A 161 -10.79 -14.75 7.27
N PHE A 162 -9.61 -14.96 6.68
CA PHE A 162 -9.20 -16.23 6.11
C PHE A 162 -7.72 -16.47 6.41
N GLN A 163 -7.39 -17.68 6.89
CA GLN A 163 -6.00 -18.10 7.07
C GLN A 163 -5.74 -19.40 6.31
N TYR A 164 -4.59 -19.48 5.66
CA TYR A 164 -4.15 -20.65 4.89
C TYR A 164 -2.62 -20.67 4.83
N GLY A 165 -2.05 -21.73 4.29
CA GLY A 165 -0.60 -21.87 4.17
C GLY A 165 -0.20 -22.82 3.06
N SER A 166 1.11 -22.90 2.85
CA SER A 166 1.74 -23.59 1.72
C SER A 166 1.37 -25.07 1.56
N SER A 167 0.93 -25.75 2.63
CA SER A 167 0.63 -27.18 2.65
C SER A 167 -0.86 -27.52 2.46
N THR A 168 -1.75 -26.53 2.34
CA THR A 168 -3.19 -26.78 2.20
C THR A 168 -3.69 -26.43 0.80
N ASP A 169 -4.23 -27.41 0.11
CA ASP A 169 -4.98 -27.24 -1.14
C ASP A 169 -6.49 -27.13 -0.89
N ALA A 170 -6.95 -27.39 0.33
CA ALA A 170 -8.36 -27.36 0.68
C ALA A 170 -8.96 -25.96 0.49
N MET A 171 -10.14 -25.91 -0.13
CA MET A 171 -10.92 -24.69 -0.24
C MET A 171 -11.54 -24.30 1.11
N PRO A 172 -11.81 -23.00 1.32
CA PRO A 172 -12.39 -22.50 2.57
C PRO A 172 -13.76 -23.13 2.86
N SER A 173 -13.98 -23.57 4.09
CA SER A 173 -15.26 -24.14 4.54
C SER A 173 -16.20 -23.14 5.20
N TYR A 174 -15.69 -21.95 5.57
CA TYR A 174 -16.43 -20.93 6.32
C TYR A 174 -16.53 -19.59 5.59
N GLY A 175 -16.15 -19.54 4.31
CA GLY A 175 -15.98 -18.30 3.54
C GLY A 175 -14.57 -17.72 3.67
N THR A 176 -14.38 -16.55 3.05
CA THR A 176 -13.09 -15.82 3.02
C THR A 176 -13.31 -14.32 3.21
N THR A 177 -12.28 -13.52 2.93
CA THR A 177 -12.33 -12.06 2.82
C THR A 177 -12.79 -11.56 1.44
N ASP A 178 -12.89 -12.42 0.43
CA ASP A 178 -13.27 -12.11 -0.94
C ASP A 178 -14.73 -12.53 -1.24
N ALA A 179 -15.42 -11.76 -2.11
CA ALA A 179 -16.82 -12.00 -2.44
C ALA A 179 -17.07 -13.31 -3.23
N ALA A 180 -16.12 -13.74 -4.06
CA ALA A 180 -16.15 -15.04 -4.74
C ALA A 180 -15.69 -16.19 -3.83
N GLY A 181 -15.18 -15.88 -2.63
CA GLY A 181 -14.62 -16.89 -1.72
C GLY A 181 -13.20 -17.32 -2.12
N LEU A 182 -12.46 -16.47 -2.83
CA LEU A 182 -11.08 -16.74 -3.27
C LEU A 182 -10.05 -16.17 -2.26
N PRO A 183 -8.82 -16.71 -2.21
CA PRO A 183 -7.74 -16.05 -1.50
C PRO A 183 -7.31 -14.77 -2.23
N LEU A 184 -6.94 -13.72 -1.50
CA LEU A 184 -6.47 -12.45 -2.06
C LEU A 184 -5.03 -12.56 -2.59
N LEU A 185 -4.09 -13.04 -1.76
CA LEU A 185 -2.65 -12.99 -2.06
C LEU A 185 -2.20 -13.79 -3.31
N PRO A 186 -2.69 -15.02 -3.58
CA PRO A 186 -2.32 -15.78 -4.78
C PRO A 186 -2.84 -15.13 -6.07
N LEU A 187 -3.78 -14.20 -5.94
CA LEU A 187 -4.38 -13.46 -7.04
C LEU A 187 -3.97 -11.97 -7.06
N LEU A 188 -3.01 -11.57 -6.21
CA LEU A 188 -2.49 -10.21 -6.15
C LEU A 188 -1.15 -10.16 -6.88
N TRP A 189 -1.12 -9.46 -8.01
CA TRP A 189 0.12 -9.23 -8.75
C TRP A 189 1.01 -8.24 -8.00
N ARG A 190 2.29 -8.58 -7.83
CA ARG A 190 3.21 -7.76 -7.05
C ARG A 190 4.27 -7.09 -7.88
N ALA A 191 4.75 -5.95 -7.41
CA ALA A 191 5.68 -5.10 -8.15
C ALA A 191 6.97 -5.85 -8.55
N HIS A 192 7.59 -6.58 -7.62
CA HIS A 192 8.83 -7.31 -7.90
C HIS A 192 8.65 -8.41 -8.96
N GLU A 193 7.50 -9.10 -8.97
CA GLU A 193 7.23 -10.15 -9.97
C GLU A 193 7.17 -9.60 -11.39
N ILE A 194 6.56 -8.42 -11.56
CA ILE A 194 6.50 -7.75 -12.85
C ILE A 194 7.89 -7.24 -13.24
N MET A 195 8.61 -6.63 -12.31
CA MET A 195 9.91 -6.03 -12.60
C MET A 195 11.01 -7.05 -12.86
N ASP A 196 10.96 -8.22 -12.22
CA ASP A 196 11.88 -9.34 -12.42
C ASP A 196 11.52 -10.19 -13.66
N GLY A 197 10.33 -10.03 -14.24
CA GLY A 197 9.85 -10.87 -15.33
C GLY A 197 9.33 -12.25 -14.89
N ASN A 198 8.97 -12.40 -13.61
CA ASN A 198 8.62 -13.68 -12.97
C ASN A 198 7.14 -13.75 -12.53
N LEU A 199 6.23 -13.18 -13.32
CA LEU A 199 4.80 -13.14 -13.03
C LEU A 199 4.07 -14.38 -13.59
N HIS A 200 3.89 -15.41 -12.76
CA HIS A 200 3.43 -16.75 -13.17
C HIS A 200 2.09 -17.19 -12.55
N HIS A 201 1.17 -16.25 -12.35
CA HIS A 201 -0.15 -16.52 -11.78
C HIS A 201 -1.20 -15.53 -12.30
N PRO A 202 -2.50 -15.86 -12.24
CA PRO A 202 -3.54 -14.92 -12.65
C PRO A 202 -3.67 -13.79 -11.63
N ALA A 203 -4.26 -12.68 -12.07
CA ALA A 203 -4.74 -11.65 -11.16
C ALA A 203 -6.23 -11.79 -10.90
N ARG A 204 -6.67 -11.39 -9.70
CA ARG A 204 -8.09 -11.12 -9.46
C ARG A 204 -8.49 -9.83 -10.16
N PHE A 205 -9.73 -9.80 -10.63
CA PHE A 205 -10.33 -8.57 -11.13
C PHE A 205 -11.79 -8.45 -10.73
N THR A 206 -12.28 -7.22 -10.78
CA THR A 206 -13.66 -6.88 -10.47
C THR A 206 -14.45 -6.49 -11.71
N LEU A 207 -15.74 -6.78 -11.67
CA LEU A 207 -16.73 -6.21 -12.58
C LEU A 207 -17.71 -5.35 -11.78
N ALA A 208 -18.35 -4.37 -12.43
CA ALA A 208 -19.38 -3.59 -11.75
C ALA A 208 -20.59 -4.46 -11.41
N LYS A 209 -21.32 -4.08 -10.34
CA LYS A 209 -22.45 -4.85 -9.77
C LYS A 209 -23.40 -5.49 -10.77
N GLY A 210 -23.73 -4.78 -11.85
CA GLY A 210 -24.63 -5.28 -12.88
C GLY A 210 -24.08 -6.48 -13.64
N TYR A 211 -22.75 -6.60 -13.78
CA TYR A 211 -22.00 -7.44 -14.71
C TYR A 211 -21.71 -8.87 -14.26
N ILE A 212 -22.22 -9.31 -13.12
CA ILE A 212 -21.86 -10.58 -12.50
C ILE A 212 -23.11 -11.41 -12.24
N GLN A 213 -23.11 -12.66 -12.71
CA GLN A 213 -24.22 -13.60 -12.57
C GLN A 213 -24.69 -13.76 -11.12
N ALA A 214 -26.01 -13.83 -10.93
CA ALA A 214 -26.61 -14.17 -9.66
C ALA A 214 -26.43 -15.66 -9.31
N GLY A 215 -25.81 -15.92 -8.15
CA GLY A 215 -25.56 -17.28 -7.67
C GLY A 215 -24.59 -18.07 -8.56
N ASN A 216 -24.50 -19.38 -8.34
CA ASN A 216 -23.78 -20.35 -9.18
C ASN A 216 -22.31 -19.97 -9.51
N PRO A 217 -21.43 -19.81 -8.50
CA PRO A 217 -20.01 -19.62 -8.77
C PRO A 217 -19.42 -20.81 -9.52
N MET A 218 -18.41 -20.55 -10.35
CA MET A 218 -17.60 -21.55 -11.02
C MET A 218 -16.31 -21.79 -10.25
N TRP A 219 -15.82 -23.03 -10.26
CA TRP A 219 -14.52 -23.35 -9.67
C TRP A 219 -13.43 -22.49 -10.33
N PRO A 220 -12.57 -21.80 -9.55
CA PRO A 220 -12.29 -22.05 -8.13
C PRO A 220 -13.06 -21.22 -7.10
N ALA A 221 -14.05 -20.43 -7.47
CA ALA A 221 -14.88 -19.69 -6.52
C ALA A 221 -15.83 -20.61 -5.74
N ILE A 222 -16.15 -20.22 -4.50
CA ILE A 222 -17.07 -20.95 -3.60
C ILE A 222 -18.26 -20.11 -3.15
N ALA A 223 -18.25 -18.80 -3.42
CA ALA A 223 -19.27 -17.86 -3.00
C ALA A 223 -19.74 -16.99 -4.16
N SER A 224 -20.93 -16.43 -4.03
CA SER A 224 -21.48 -15.46 -4.98
C SER A 224 -22.45 -14.53 -4.27
N ASN A 225 -22.30 -13.25 -4.53
CA ASN A 225 -23.25 -12.18 -4.20
C ASN A 225 -23.67 -11.38 -5.45
N GLY A 226 -23.51 -11.93 -6.66
CA GLY A 226 -23.87 -11.25 -7.91
C GLY A 226 -25.39 -11.11 -8.12
N TRP A 227 -25.79 -10.33 -9.12
CA TRP A 227 -27.22 -9.99 -9.39
C TRP A 227 -27.61 -10.04 -10.87
N GLY A 228 -26.69 -10.36 -11.76
CA GLY A 228 -26.88 -10.45 -13.21
C GLY A 228 -27.63 -11.71 -13.64
N GLY A 229 -27.93 -11.78 -14.94
CA GLY A 229 -28.60 -12.92 -15.54
C GLY A 229 -27.74 -14.19 -15.60
N VAL A 230 -28.34 -15.30 -16.02
CA VAL A 230 -27.68 -16.62 -16.09
C VAL A 230 -26.55 -16.70 -17.11
N ASP A 231 -26.58 -15.85 -18.15
CA ASP A 231 -25.59 -15.81 -19.22
C ASP A 231 -24.49 -14.75 -18.96
N TRP A 232 -24.45 -14.18 -17.76
CA TRP A 232 -23.45 -13.20 -17.36
C TRP A 232 -22.24 -13.94 -16.75
N PRO A 233 -21.05 -13.31 -16.69
CA PRO A 233 -19.89 -13.92 -16.04
C PRO A 233 -20.19 -14.36 -14.60
N ALA A 234 -19.94 -15.63 -14.30
CA ALA A 234 -19.99 -16.15 -12.94
C ALA A 234 -18.73 -15.79 -12.15
N TYR A 235 -18.84 -15.63 -10.83
CA TYR A 235 -17.64 -15.62 -9.98
C TYR A 235 -16.78 -16.86 -10.20
N GLY A 236 -15.46 -16.67 -10.17
CA GLY A 236 -14.48 -17.70 -10.50
C GLY A 236 -14.29 -17.96 -12.00
N THR A 237 -15.01 -17.27 -12.88
CA THR A 237 -14.72 -17.33 -14.33
C THR A 237 -13.28 -16.90 -14.58
N HIS A 238 -12.55 -17.76 -15.29
CA HIS A 238 -11.17 -17.53 -15.66
C HIS A 238 -11.14 -17.00 -17.10
N PHE A 239 -10.63 -15.79 -17.28
CA PHE A 239 -10.43 -15.15 -18.58
C PHE A 239 -8.96 -15.14 -18.95
N ARG A 240 -8.62 -15.26 -20.23
CA ARG A 240 -7.27 -14.98 -20.74
C ARG A 240 -7.30 -13.90 -21.81
N LEU A 241 -6.19 -13.18 -21.96
CA LEU A 241 -5.98 -12.33 -23.13
C LEU A 241 -5.78 -13.22 -24.36
N MET A 242 -6.56 -12.98 -25.42
CA MET A 242 -6.46 -13.78 -26.64
C MET A 242 -5.06 -13.70 -27.25
N ALA A 243 -4.60 -14.80 -27.84
CA ALA A 243 -3.31 -14.84 -28.54
C ALA A 243 -3.24 -13.78 -29.65
N SER A 244 -4.36 -13.54 -30.34
CA SER A 244 -4.54 -12.54 -31.41
C SER A 244 -4.59 -11.10 -30.93
N ALA A 245 -4.73 -10.84 -29.62
CA ALA A 245 -4.72 -9.49 -29.09
C ALA A 245 -3.32 -8.87 -29.24
N ASN A 246 -3.27 -7.75 -29.95
CA ASN A 246 -2.05 -7.00 -30.24
C ASN A 246 -2.05 -5.70 -29.43
N ILE A 247 -1.18 -5.63 -28.42
CA ILE A 247 -1.02 -4.45 -27.56
C ILE A 247 0.17 -3.65 -28.09
N ASN A 248 -0.07 -2.40 -28.46
CA ASN A 248 0.98 -1.53 -28.96
C ASN A 248 1.81 -0.97 -27.81
N VAL A 249 3.08 -1.34 -27.77
CA VAL A 249 4.06 -0.93 -26.74
C VAL A 249 5.25 -0.15 -27.32
N SER A 250 5.13 0.34 -28.56
CA SER A 250 6.24 0.99 -29.27
C SER A 250 6.66 2.34 -28.70
N THR A 251 5.84 2.94 -27.84
CA THR A 251 6.10 4.22 -27.17
C THR A 251 6.84 4.08 -25.84
N LEU A 252 7.06 2.84 -25.38
CA LEU A 252 7.68 2.56 -24.09
C LEU A 252 9.21 2.61 -24.17
N THR A 253 9.84 3.07 -23.10
CA THR A 253 11.30 2.93 -22.91
C THR A 253 11.67 1.44 -22.78
N PRO A 254 12.95 1.04 -22.94
CA PRO A 254 13.34 -0.37 -22.82
C PRO A 254 12.94 -1.03 -21.48
N VAL A 255 13.05 -0.28 -20.37
CA VAL A 255 12.65 -0.76 -19.03
C VAL A 255 11.13 -0.94 -18.95
N GLN A 256 10.36 0.06 -19.40
CA GLN A 256 8.90 -0.01 -19.43
C GLN A 256 8.40 -1.13 -20.36
N LEU A 257 9.09 -1.37 -21.47
CA LEU A 257 8.79 -2.43 -22.43
C LEU A 257 8.95 -3.81 -21.79
N GLN A 258 9.99 -4.03 -20.98
CA GLN A 258 10.18 -5.29 -20.25
C GLN A 258 9.00 -5.56 -19.30
N TYR A 259 8.57 -4.55 -18.54
CA TYR A 259 7.43 -4.68 -17.63
C TYR A 259 6.14 -4.95 -18.40
N ALA A 260 5.90 -4.22 -19.50
CA ALA A 260 4.73 -4.42 -20.35
C ALA A 260 4.69 -5.83 -20.96
N GLN A 261 5.82 -6.36 -21.41
CA GLN A 261 5.91 -7.73 -21.93
C GLN A 261 5.61 -8.78 -20.86
N THR A 262 6.08 -8.55 -19.63
CA THR A 262 5.77 -9.42 -18.48
C THR A 262 4.27 -9.44 -18.20
N ILE A 263 3.62 -8.27 -18.15
CA ILE A 263 2.16 -8.13 -17.95
C ILE A 263 1.39 -8.84 -19.07
N ILE A 264 1.72 -8.56 -20.34
CA ILE A 264 1.03 -9.15 -21.50
C ILE A 264 1.18 -10.68 -21.49
N THR A 265 2.37 -11.18 -21.17
CA THR A 265 2.65 -12.62 -21.08
C THR A 265 1.81 -13.27 -19.99
N ALA A 266 1.75 -12.65 -18.80
CA ALA A 266 0.94 -13.15 -17.69
C ALA A 266 -0.56 -13.18 -18.04
N LEU A 267 -1.10 -12.13 -18.68
CA LEU A 267 -2.51 -12.10 -19.11
C LEU A 267 -2.83 -13.17 -20.17
N LYS A 268 -1.88 -13.51 -21.05
CA LYS A 268 -2.08 -14.56 -22.05
C LYS A 268 -1.99 -15.95 -21.42
N GLN A 269 -0.95 -16.17 -20.61
CA GLN A 269 -0.61 -17.49 -20.06
C GLN A 269 -1.44 -17.88 -18.84
N TYR A 270 -1.70 -16.95 -17.94
CA TYR A 270 -2.38 -17.20 -16.66
C TYR A 270 -3.70 -16.46 -16.57
N GLY A 271 -3.84 -15.27 -17.16
CA GLY A 271 -5.14 -14.60 -17.26
C GLY A 271 -5.63 -13.92 -15.98
N LEU A 272 -6.96 -13.81 -15.86
CA LEU A 272 -7.68 -13.09 -14.82
C LEU A 272 -8.79 -13.97 -14.24
N ILE A 273 -9.05 -13.86 -12.94
CA ILE A 273 -10.17 -14.55 -12.28
C ILE A 273 -11.14 -13.52 -11.71
N LEU A 274 -12.43 -13.65 -12.06
CA LEU A 274 -13.48 -12.77 -11.57
C LEU A 274 -13.74 -13.06 -10.08
N ALA A 275 -13.43 -12.09 -9.22
CA ALA A 275 -13.37 -12.30 -7.77
C ALA A 275 -14.29 -11.39 -6.96
N ASP A 276 -14.57 -10.17 -7.43
CA ASP A 276 -15.38 -9.20 -6.66
C ASP A 276 -16.31 -8.34 -7.51
N ILE A 277 -17.21 -7.65 -6.80
CA ILE A 277 -17.90 -6.47 -7.29
C ILE A 277 -17.03 -5.25 -6.99
N GLY A 278 -16.80 -4.43 -8.00
CA GLY A 278 -16.02 -3.21 -7.84
C GLY A 278 -16.17 -2.29 -9.04
N SER A 279 -15.11 -1.56 -9.37
CA SER A 279 -15.06 -0.86 -10.64
C SER A 279 -15.04 -1.89 -11.78
N ASN A 280 -15.58 -1.52 -12.94
CA ASN A 280 -15.61 -2.45 -14.07
C ASN A 280 -14.20 -2.65 -14.64
N MET A 281 -13.82 -3.91 -14.92
CA MET A 281 -12.54 -4.27 -15.54
C MET A 281 -11.31 -3.80 -14.74
N GLN A 282 -11.37 -3.89 -13.41
CA GLN A 282 -10.31 -3.43 -12.52
C GLN A 282 -9.54 -4.61 -11.92
N VAL A 283 -8.24 -4.68 -12.21
CA VAL A 283 -7.32 -5.74 -11.78
C VAL A 283 -6.58 -5.31 -10.51
N ALA A 284 -6.49 -6.20 -9.52
CA ALA A 284 -5.73 -5.91 -8.31
C ALA A 284 -4.24 -6.14 -8.51
N VAL A 285 -3.44 -5.15 -8.11
CA VAL A 285 -1.99 -5.17 -7.98
C VAL A 285 -1.63 -4.65 -6.58
N ASP A 286 -0.43 -4.95 -6.08
CA ASP A 286 0.00 -4.41 -4.78
C ASP A 286 0.16 -2.88 -4.79
N ASP A 287 0.20 -2.26 -3.61
CA ASP A 287 0.42 -0.81 -3.45
C ASP A 287 1.83 -0.40 -3.91
N GLU A 288 2.79 -1.32 -3.84
CA GLU A 288 4.20 -1.11 -4.19
C GLU A 288 4.41 -0.78 -5.68
N VAL A 289 3.48 -1.17 -6.57
CA VAL A 289 3.58 -0.80 -8.01
C VAL A 289 3.65 0.71 -8.21
N ARG A 290 2.97 1.50 -7.37
CA ARG A 290 2.93 2.97 -7.49
C ARG A 290 4.26 3.64 -7.16
N ARG A 291 5.12 2.92 -6.45
CA ARG A 291 6.45 3.42 -6.09
C ARG A 291 7.39 3.44 -7.28
N ASN A 292 7.04 2.85 -8.44
CA ASN A 292 7.85 2.87 -9.66
C ASN A 292 7.09 3.47 -10.85
N PRO A 293 7.45 4.68 -11.31
CA PRO A 293 6.74 5.34 -12.42
C PRO A 293 6.86 4.59 -13.75
N ASP A 294 7.96 3.86 -14.01
CA ASP A 294 8.09 3.04 -15.22
C ASP A 294 7.11 1.87 -15.21
N LEU A 295 6.88 1.26 -14.03
CA LEU A 295 5.90 0.19 -13.86
C LEU A 295 4.46 0.72 -14.02
N VAL A 296 4.14 1.86 -13.39
CA VAL A 296 2.84 2.54 -13.57
C VAL A 296 2.58 2.87 -15.03
N LYS A 297 3.60 3.35 -15.76
CA LYS A 297 3.49 3.64 -17.18
C LYS A 297 3.21 2.39 -18.01
N ALA A 298 3.91 1.29 -17.74
CA ALA A 298 3.70 0.01 -18.42
C ALA A 298 2.28 -0.52 -18.18
N LEU A 299 1.82 -0.56 -16.92
CA LEU A 299 0.45 -0.97 -16.55
C LEU A 299 -0.59 -0.11 -17.27
N THR A 300 -0.41 1.21 -17.27
CA THR A 300 -1.35 2.15 -17.90
C THR A 300 -1.46 1.92 -19.41
N VAL A 301 -0.32 1.81 -20.11
CA VAL A 301 -0.30 1.61 -21.57
C VAL A 301 -0.88 0.26 -21.98
N VAL A 302 -0.59 -0.80 -21.22
CA VAL A 302 -1.14 -2.13 -21.50
C VAL A 302 -2.64 -2.17 -21.24
N GLY A 303 -3.07 -1.75 -20.04
CA GLY A 303 -4.47 -1.82 -19.61
C GLY A 303 -5.40 -1.01 -20.51
N SER A 304 -5.00 0.21 -20.90
CA SER A 304 -5.83 1.11 -21.70
C SER A 304 -6.19 0.59 -23.10
N GLN A 305 -5.59 -0.52 -23.53
CA GLN A 305 -5.82 -1.15 -24.85
C GLN A 305 -6.61 -2.46 -24.76
N ILE A 306 -6.85 -2.98 -23.55
CA ILE A 306 -7.52 -4.26 -23.35
C ILE A 306 -8.98 -4.02 -22.98
N HIS A 307 -9.87 -4.35 -23.90
CA HIS A 307 -11.31 -4.40 -23.68
C HIS A 307 -11.77 -5.83 -23.40
N ALA A 308 -13.01 -6.01 -22.93
CA ALA A 308 -13.62 -7.32 -22.78
C ALA A 308 -13.59 -8.14 -24.09
N SER A 309 -13.70 -7.49 -25.25
CA SER A 309 -13.59 -8.11 -26.58
C SER A 309 -12.20 -8.63 -26.93
N ASN A 310 -11.18 -8.35 -26.12
CA ASN A 310 -9.84 -8.93 -26.26
C ASN A 310 -9.62 -10.15 -25.35
N LEU A 311 -10.58 -10.43 -24.46
CA LEU A 311 -10.53 -11.55 -23.52
C LEU A 311 -11.38 -12.71 -24.03
N GLU A 312 -11.08 -13.90 -23.54
CA GLU A 312 -11.95 -15.07 -23.68
C GLU A 312 -11.98 -15.85 -22.37
N ALA A 313 -13.18 -16.28 -21.96
CA ALA A 313 -13.35 -17.18 -20.83
C ALA A 313 -12.87 -18.58 -21.24
N VAL A 314 -12.14 -19.26 -20.36
CA VAL A 314 -11.59 -20.60 -20.62
C VAL A 314 -12.32 -21.66 -19.81
N ASP A 315 -12.42 -22.86 -20.38
CA ASP A 315 -12.94 -24.02 -19.67
C ASP A 315 -11.83 -24.69 -18.85
N VAL A 316 -11.86 -24.44 -17.54
CA VAL A 316 -10.91 -25.00 -16.56
C VAL A 316 -11.36 -26.34 -15.97
N SER A 317 -12.48 -26.92 -16.43
CA SER A 317 -13.04 -28.16 -15.84
C SER A 317 -12.08 -29.35 -15.94
N SER A 318 -11.27 -29.41 -16.99
CA SER A 318 -10.24 -30.45 -17.18
C SER A 318 -9.12 -30.40 -16.14
N LEU A 319 -8.89 -29.23 -15.54
CA LEU A 319 -7.90 -29.03 -14.49
C LEU A 319 -8.45 -29.44 -13.12
N LYS A 320 -9.77 -29.47 -12.91
CA LYS A 320 -10.35 -29.66 -11.57
C LYS A 320 -10.09 -31.07 -11.02
N PHE A 321 -9.26 -31.20 -9.99
CA PHE A 321 -9.05 -32.48 -9.31
C PHE A 321 -10.25 -32.87 -8.44
N SER A 322 -10.76 -31.94 -7.65
CA SER A 322 -11.97 -32.13 -6.84
C SER A 322 -12.73 -30.82 -6.64
N ALA A 323 -13.97 -30.88 -6.15
CA ALA A 323 -14.78 -29.69 -5.90
C ALA A 323 -14.45 -28.92 -4.62
N ALA A 324 -13.69 -29.52 -3.69
CA ALA A 324 -13.37 -28.94 -2.38
C ALA A 324 -11.90 -28.55 -2.24
N SER A 325 -11.16 -28.48 -3.35
CA SER A 325 -9.73 -28.17 -3.37
C SER A 325 -9.38 -27.28 -4.56
N TYR A 326 -8.36 -26.43 -4.37
CA TYR A 326 -7.72 -25.64 -5.41
C TYR A 326 -6.76 -26.46 -6.29
N ARG A 327 -6.52 -27.72 -5.93
CA ARG A 327 -5.63 -28.64 -6.65
C ARG A 327 -6.12 -28.93 -8.06
N THR A 328 -5.16 -29.00 -8.97
CA THR A 328 -5.38 -29.40 -10.36
C THR A 328 -5.07 -30.88 -10.61
N THR A 329 -5.48 -31.38 -11.77
CA THR A 329 -5.10 -32.69 -12.30
C THR A 329 -3.66 -32.72 -12.84
N LEU A 330 -3.00 -31.55 -12.92
CA LEU A 330 -1.60 -31.46 -13.32
C LEU A 330 -0.71 -32.09 -12.24
N PRO A 331 0.42 -32.69 -12.62
CA PRO A 331 1.36 -33.21 -11.64
C PRO A 331 1.94 -32.07 -10.81
N MET A 332 2.14 -32.31 -9.52
CA MET A 332 2.95 -31.45 -8.67
C MET A 332 4.37 -31.42 -9.21
N THR A 333 4.83 -30.24 -9.63
CA THR A 333 6.18 -30.03 -10.19
C THR A 333 7.19 -29.71 -9.11
N PHE A 334 6.74 -29.13 -7.99
CA PHE A 334 7.57 -28.77 -6.84
C PHE A 334 6.80 -29.01 -5.53
N ASP A 335 7.46 -29.58 -4.53
CA ASP A 335 6.90 -29.72 -3.19
C ASP A 335 7.21 -28.46 -2.36
N PRO A 336 6.22 -27.66 -1.92
CA PRO A 336 6.44 -26.47 -1.11
C PRO A 336 7.29 -26.72 0.14
N ALA A 337 7.27 -27.93 0.70
CA ALA A 337 8.08 -28.27 1.88
C ALA A 337 9.58 -28.37 1.56
N ASN A 338 9.94 -28.62 0.29
CA ASN A 338 11.31 -28.87 -0.16
C ASN A 338 11.78 -27.86 -1.23
N GLN A 339 10.93 -26.92 -1.62
CA GLN A 339 11.26 -25.88 -2.58
C GLN A 339 12.06 -24.79 -1.87
N VAL A 340 13.34 -24.64 -2.25
CA VAL A 340 14.17 -23.55 -1.73
C VAL A 340 13.64 -22.22 -2.22
N MET A 341 13.33 -21.32 -1.28
CA MET A 341 12.83 -19.98 -1.55
C MET A 341 13.61 -18.98 -0.70
N VAL A 342 13.93 -17.82 -1.27
CA VAL A 342 14.58 -16.72 -0.55
C VAL A 342 13.56 -15.63 -0.31
N GLY A 343 13.59 -15.03 0.88
CA GLY A 343 12.79 -13.86 1.22
C GLY A 343 13.63 -12.74 1.81
N THR A 344 13.09 -11.53 1.69
CA THR A 344 13.60 -10.26 2.22
C THR A 344 12.38 -9.37 2.45
N PRO A 345 12.33 -8.51 3.48
CA PRO A 345 11.18 -7.63 3.69
C PRO A 345 11.17 -6.44 2.71
N TYR A 346 12.21 -6.28 1.89
CA TYR A 346 12.40 -5.13 1.01
C TYR A 346 12.07 -5.48 -0.44
N THR A 347 11.06 -4.82 -1.01
CA THR A 347 10.97 -4.64 -2.47
C THR A 347 11.78 -3.43 -2.90
N TYR A 348 11.64 -2.31 -2.17
CA TYR A 348 12.39 -1.08 -2.38
C TYR A 348 13.23 -0.72 -1.16
N LEU A 349 14.44 -0.18 -1.39
CA LEU A 349 15.31 0.39 -0.36
C LEU A 349 15.66 1.83 -0.71
N ASN A 350 15.13 2.79 0.05
CA ASN A 350 15.47 4.21 -0.08
C ASN A 350 16.58 4.54 0.90
N ILE A 351 17.80 4.82 0.43
CA ILE A 351 18.96 5.03 1.29
C ILE A 351 19.70 6.32 0.95
N GLN A 352 20.22 7.02 1.94
CA GLN A 352 21.08 8.17 1.71
C GLN A 352 22.52 7.76 1.40
N ALA A 353 23.16 8.44 0.46
CA ALA A 353 24.60 8.33 0.24
C ALA A 353 25.38 8.63 1.54
N GLY A 354 26.51 7.95 1.72
CA GLY A 354 27.37 8.15 2.90
C GLY A 354 26.96 7.38 4.16
N VAL A 355 25.85 6.63 4.16
CA VAL A 355 25.52 5.70 5.26
C VAL A 355 26.62 4.62 5.38
N THR A 356 27.20 4.48 6.56
CA THR A 356 28.33 3.57 6.81
C THR A 356 27.84 2.16 7.16
N GLY A 357 27.25 1.47 6.18
CA GLY A 357 26.77 0.10 6.34
C GLY A 357 25.32 0.01 6.84
N TYR A 358 24.50 -0.78 6.16
CA TYR A 358 23.12 -1.09 6.52
C TYR A 358 22.89 -2.59 6.37
N PRO A 359 22.60 -3.34 7.44
CA PRO A 359 22.40 -4.79 7.36
C PRO A 359 21.04 -5.09 6.71
N LEU A 360 21.05 -5.79 5.58
CA LEU A 360 19.84 -6.26 4.93
C LEU A 360 19.43 -7.63 5.47
N GLN A 361 18.16 -7.72 5.86
CA GLN A 361 17.55 -8.97 6.30
C GLN A 361 17.19 -9.85 5.11
N SER A 362 17.41 -11.16 5.27
CA SER A 362 16.93 -12.20 4.38
C SER A 362 16.77 -13.52 5.12
N TRP A 363 16.05 -14.46 4.52
CA TRP A 363 15.87 -15.81 5.05
C TRP A 363 15.71 -16.81 3.90
N VAL A 364 15.93 -18.09 4.21
CA VAL A 364 15.75 -19.21 3.28
C VAL A 364 14.66 -20.13 3.83
N ASN A 365 13.63 -20.40 3.03
CA ASN A 365 12.63 -21.43 3.31
C ASN A 365 12.85 -22.65 2.41
N GLY A 366 12.34 -23.81 2.83
CA GLY A 366 12.53 -25.08 2.12
C GLY A 366 13.94 -25.70 2.28
N SER A 367 14.76 -25.14 3.17
CA SER A 367 16.09 -25.66 3.52
C SER A 367 16.42 -25.36 4.99
N THR A 368 17.17 -26.26 5.64
CA THR A 368 17.77 -25.98 6.96
C THR A 368 19.00 -25.08 6.87
N ASP A 369 19.61 -24.98 5.69
CA ASP A 369 20.70 -24.07 5.42
C ASP A 369 20.16 -22.67 5.13
N GLN A 370 20.57 -21.71 5.95
CA GLN A 370 20.17 -20.30 5.89
C GLN A 370 21.24 -19.42 5.25
N GLU A 371 22.34 -20.00 4.75
CA GLU A 371 23.38 -19.22 4.08
C GLU A 371 22.87 -18.62 2.76
N VAL A 372 23.20 -17.35 2.54
CA VAL A 372 22.83 -16.59 1.35
C VAL A 372 24.05 -15.90 0.74
N ASN A 373 23.93 -15.53 -0.52
CA ASN A 373 24.94 -14.76 -1.25
C ASN A 373 24.29 -13.49 -1.79
N TRP A 374 24.57 -12.36 -1.14
CA TRP A 374 24.20 -11.04 -1.62
C TRP A 374 25.15 -10.53 -2.71
N SER A 375 24.61 -9.81 -3.70
CA SER A 375 25.39 -9.21 -4.78
C SER A 375 24.70 -7.97 -5.37
N VAL A 376 25.49 -7.08 -5.98
CA VAL A 376 24.96 -5.99 -6.82
C VAL A 376 24.69 -6.56 -8.22
N GLN A 377 23.42 -6.58 -8.62
CA GLN A 377 23.00 -7.08 -9.93
C GLN A 377 23.10 -6.00 -11.01
N SER A 378 22.78 -4.75 -10.66
CA SER A 378 22.83 -3.62 -11.61
C SER A 378 22.93 -2.27 -10.91
N GLY A 379 23.35 -1.26 -11.67
CA GLY A 379 23.48 0.12 -11.19
C GLY A 379 24.80 0.40 -10.48
N ASN A 380 25.18 1.68 -10.42
CA ASN A 380 26.34 2.13 -9.65
C ASN A 380 25.92 2.45 -8.22
N ILE A 381 25.50 1.42 -7.48
CA ILE A 381 24.86 1.57 -6.17
C ILE A 381 25.79 1.24 -4.98
N GLY A 382 27.11 1.28 -5.17
CA GLY A 382 28.06 0.94 -4.10
C GLY A 382 28.31 -0.56 -4.01
N SER A 383 28.37 -1.11 -2.79
CA SER A 383 28.80 -2.49 -2.55
C SER A 383 27.98 -3.19 -1.47
N ILE A 384 27.90 -4.52 -1.55
CA ILE A 384 27.29 -5.36 -0.52
C ILE A 384 28.21 -6.54 -0.23
N THR A 385 28.36 -6.90 1.04
CA THR A 385 29.06 -8.14 1.44
C THR A 385 28.15 -9.35 1.22
N ALA A 386 28.73 -10.55 1.12
CA ALA A 386 27.93 -11.76 0.89
C ALA A 386 26.87 -12.02 1.98
N ASP A 387 27.15 -11.60 3.22
CA ASP A 387 26.28 -11.69 4.40
C ASP A 387 25.27 -10.52 4.53
N GLY A 388 25.23 -9.60 3.55
CA GLY A 388 24.15 -8.61 3.45
C GLY A 388 24.43 -7.26 4.10
N LEU A 389 25.69 -6.92 4.42
CA LEU A 389 26.04 -5.56 4.84
C LEU A 389 26.19 -4.66 3.62
N TYR A 390 25.19 -3.81 3.37
CA TYR A 390 25.15 -2.91 2.23
C TYR A 390 25.77 -1.55 2.53
N THR A 391 26.64 -1.06 1.65
CA THR A 391 27.29 0.25 1.76
C THR A 391 27.04 1.06 0.48
N PRO A 392 26.20 2.11 0.51
CA PRO A 392 25.99 2.98 -0.64
C PRO A 392 27.26 3.81 -0.96
N PRO A 393 27.35 4.42 -2.15
CA PRO A 393 28.40 5.38 -2.48
C PRO A 393 28.46 6.51 -1.44
N ALA A 394 29.67 7.05 -1.23
CA ALA A 394 29.87 8.15 -0.27
C ALA A 394 29.07 9.40 -0.64
N SER A 395 28.93 9.69 -1.93
CA SER A 395 28.13 10.79 -2.44
C SER A 395 27.54 10.47 -3.82
N VAL A 396 26.41 11.10 -4.13
CA VAL A 396 25.77 11.09 -5.45
C VAL A 396 25.25 12.48 -5.78
N THR A 397 25.26 12.88 -7.05
CA THR A 397 24.79 14.21 -7.49
C THR A 397 23.29 14.27 -7.77
N GLY A 398 22.62 13.12 -7.76
CA GLY A 398 21.19 12.94 -7.98
C GLY A 398 20.79 11.53 -7.58
N VAL A 399 19.51 11.19 -7.70
CA VAL A 399 19.04 9.84 -7.34
C VAL A 399 19.66 8.81 -8.28
N VAL A 400 20.34 7.82 -7.70
CA VAL A 400 20.88 6.66 -8.44
C VAL A 400 20.05 5.43 -8.10
N THR A 401 19.68 4.64 -9.10
CA THR A 401 18.93 3.40 -8.91
C THR A 401 19.74 2.18 -9.32
N GLY A 402 19.41 1.04 -8.73
CA GLY A 402 20.02 -0.25 -9.06
C GLY A 402 19.30 -1.40 -8.36
N VAL A 403 19.81 -2.60 -8.55
CA VAL A 403 19.19 -3.82 -8.03
C VAL A 403 20.23 -4.62 -7.25
N LEU A 404 19.88 -5.00 -6.03
CA LEU A 404 20.59 -6.02 -5.26
C LEU A 404 19.89 -7.36 -5.47
N LYS A 405 20.66 -8.44 -5.45
CA LYS A 405 20.18 -9.81 -5.50
C LYS A 405 20.67 -10.58 -4.29
N VAL A 406 19.76 -11.31 -3.65
CA VAL A 406 20.07 -12.31 -2.62
C VAL A 406 19.66 -13.68 -3.11
N ALA A 407 20.60 -14.62 -3.15
CA ALA A 407 20.34 -16.00 -3.55
C ALA A 407 20.73 -16.98 -2.44
N ALA A 408 20.02 -18.10 -2.33
CA ALA A 408 20.37 -19.14 -1.36
C ALA A 408 21.71 -19.79 -1.76
N ALA A 409 22.57 -20.09 -0.78
CA ALA A 409 23.83 -20.79 -1.04
C ALA A 409 23.58 -22.23 -1.54
N VAL A 410 22.52 -22.87 -1.04
CA VAL A 410 22.11 -24.23 -1.43
C VAL A 410 21.45 -24.31 -2.81
N ASP A 411 20.87 -23.21 -3.29
CA ASP A 411 20.24 -23.12 -4.61
C ASP A 411 20.33 -21.68 -5.12
N ALA A 412 21.32 -21.40 -5.98
CA ALA A 412 21.52 -20.08 -6.57
C ALA A 412 20.41 -19.63 -7.53
N THR A 413 19.50 -20.54 -7.92
CA THR A 413 18.30 -20.23 -8.71
C THR A 413 17.14 -19.73 -7.85
N ALA A 414 17.14 -20.02 -6.55
CA ALA A 414 16.24 -19.42 -5.58
C ALA A 414 16.79 -18.07 -5.13
N TYR A 415 16.10 -16.97 -5.49
CA TYR A 415 16.55 -15.63 -5.16
C TYR A 415 15.39 -14.64 -4.94
N SER A 416 15.75 -13.50 -4.37
CA SER A 416 14.94 -12.28 -4.35
C SER A 416 15.78 -11.08 -4.78
N THR A 417 15.10 -10.02 -5.21
CA THR A 417 15.72 -8.76 -5.61
C THR A 417 15.26 -7.64 -4.68
N VAL A 418 16.11 -6.61 -4.55
CA VAL A 418 15.78 -5.36 -3.84
C VAL A 418 16.12 -4.19 -4.75
N TYR A 419 15.13 -3.34 -5.04
CA TYR A 419 15.28 -2.15 -5.88
C TYR A 419 15.77 -0.98 -5.02
N VAL A 420 17.04 -0.61 -5.20
CA VAL A 420 17.69 0.40 -4.37
C VAL A 420 17.61 1.78 -5.03
N ARG A 421 17.35 2.80 -4.21
CA ARG A 421 17.34 4.21 -4.57
C ARG A 421 18.25 4.97 -3.62
N ILE A 422 19.35 5.50 -4.15
CA ILE A 422 20.32 6.26 -3.38
C ILE A 422 20.00 7.74 -3.53
N LEU A 423 19.68 8.40 -2.42
CA LEU A 423 19.46 9.84 -2.33
C LEU A 423 20.78 10.58 -2.07
N PRO A 424 20.92 11.83 -2.54
CA PRO A 424 22.06 12.68 -2.21
C PRO A 424 22.29 12.85 -0.69
N GLU A 425 23.55 13.11 -0.32
CA GLU A 425 23.92 13.41 1.07
C GLU A 425 23.34 14.76 1.55
N GLY A 426 23.18 14.92 2.86
CA GLY A 426 22.67 16.15 3.48
C GLY A 426 21.14 16.20 3.58
N VAL A 427 20.54 17.30 3.12
CA VAL A 427 19.09 17.49 3.18
C VAL A 427 18.41 16.74 2.04
N ILE A 428 17.54 15.79 2.38
CA ILE A 428 16.67 15.12 1.41
C ILE A 428 15.51 16.04 1.08
N ARG A 429 15.21 16.24 -0.21
CA ARG A 429 14.11 17.06 -0.69
C ARG A 429 13.28 16.31 -1.71
N VAL A 430 11.97 16.26 -1.51
CA VAL A 430 11.05 15.55 -2.40
C VAL A 430 9.84 16.41 -2.70
N ALA A 431 9.58 16.66 -3.98
CA ALA A 431 8.35 17.28 -4.44
C ALA A 431 7.30 16.18 -4.64
N ALA A 432 6.35 16.09 -3.71
CA ALA A 432 5.44 14.95 -3.60
C ALA A 432 4.53 14.80 -4.83
N GLY A 433 4.17 15.91 -5.50
CA GLY A 433 3.32 15.87 -6.69
C GLY A 433 4.02 15.55 -8.02
N ASN A 434 5.34 15.41 -8.04
CA ASN A 434 6.08 15.14 -9.28
C ASN A 434 6.49 13.67 -9.39
N GLN A 435 6.20 13.01 -10.51
CA GLN A 435 6.45 11.57 -10.66
C GLN A 435 7.78 11.20 -11.31
N MET A 436 8.28 11.98 -12.27
CA MET A 436 9.43 11.57 -13.09
C MET A 436 10.53 12.60 -13.21
N THR A 437 10.25 13.86 -12.88
CA THR A 437 11.19 14.97 -13.07
C THR A 437 11.50 15.62 -11.75
N THR A 438 12.75 16.07 -11.61
CA THR A 438 13.12 16.94 -10.51
C THR A 438 12.47 18.31 -10.67
N THR A 439 12.25 18.98 -9.54
CA THR A 439 11.82 20.37 -9.48
C THR A 439 12.95 21.21 -8.93
N THR A 440 13.23 22.35 -9.55
CA THR A 440 14.20 23.31 -9.00
C THR A 440 13.43 24.51 -8.47
N ASP A 441 13.61 24.84 -7.20
CA ASP A 441 12.99 26.02 -6.60
C ASP A 441 13.75 27.31 -6.98
N HIS A 442 13.23 28.47 -6.60
CA HIS A 442 13.88 29.75 -6.88
C HIS A 442 15.12 30.02 -6.00
N LEU A 443 15.47 29.12 -5.06
CA LEU A 443 16.75 29.12 -4.34
C LEU A 443 17.81 28.25 -5.05
N GLY A 444 17.45 27.57 -6.14
CA GLY A 444 18.32 26.67 -6.88
C GLY A 444 18.45 25.29 -6.24
N GLN A 445 17.61 24.95 -5.27
CA GLN A 445 17.61 23.63 -4.64
C GLN A 445 16.87 22.64 -5.53
N VAL A 446 17.41 21.41 -5.63
CA VAL A 446 16.84 20.35 -6.46
C VAL A 446 16.01 19.42 -5.58
N TRP A 447 14.72 19.33 -5.92
CA TRP A 447 13.72 18.48 -5.30
C TRP A 447 13.53 17.22 -6.15
N GLN A 448 13.68 16.06 -5.53
CA GLN A 448 13.50 14.77 -6.21
C GLN A 448 12.01 14.51 -6.48
N PRO A 449 11.68 13.79 -7.57
CA PRO A 449 10.31 13.32 -7.76
C PRO A 449 9.91 12.35 -6.64
N ASN A 450 8.61 12.23 -6.42
CA ASN A 450 8.01 11.29 -5.50
C ASN A 450 8.12 9.85 -6.01
N MET A 451 9.20 9.20 -5.60
CA MET A 451 9.42 7.77 -5.73
C MET A 451 9.43 7.10 -4.36
N PHE A 452 9.26 7.84 -3.27
CA PHE A 452 9.64 7.37 -1.94
C PHE A 452 8.46 7.17 -1.00
N LEU A 453 7.35 7.87 -1.28
CA LEU A 453 6.16 7.77 -0.46
C LEU A 453 5.35 6.53 -0.84
N SER A 454 4.83 5.86 0.17
CA SER A 454 3.81 4.82 0.04
C SER A 454 2.44 5.35 0.46
N GLY A 455 1.40 4.67 -0.02
CA GLY A 455 0.00 5.06 0.17
C GLY A 455 -0.85 4.51 -0.95
N GLY A 456 -1.79 3.62 -0.61
CA GLY A 456 -2.73 3.02 -1.56
C GLY A 456 -3.41 4.09 -2.43
N GLY A 457 -3.63 3.78 -3.71
CA GLY A 457 -4.38 4.68 -4.60
C GLY A 457 -3.79 6.09 -4.85
N MET A 458 -2.56 6.38 -4.40
CA MET A 458 -1.96 7.71 -4.47
C MET A 458 -1.95 8.30 -5.89
N GLN A 459 -2.41 9.55 -6.00
CA GLN A 459 -2.41 10.37 -7.21
C GLN A 459 -1.42 11.53 -7.05
N MET A 460 -0.83 11.97 -8.15
CA MET A 460 0.18 13.03 -8.14
C MET A 460 -0.11 14.04 -9.26
N PHE A 461 0.02 15.32 -8.94
CA PHE A 461 -0.24 16.44 -9.85
C PHE A 461 0.98 17.36 -9.89
N ALA A 462 1.59 17.45 -11.07
CA ALA A 462 2.84 18.17 -11.33
C ALA A 462 2.64 19.69 -11.56
N GLY A 463 1.70 20.28 -10.82
CA GLY A 463 1.30 21.68 -10.99
C GLY A 463 -0.20 21.85 -10.76
N ASP A 464 -0.59 23.10 -10.57
CA ASP A 464 -1.98 23.49 -10.36
C ASP A 464 -2.36 24.65 -11.28
N TYR A 465 -3.66 24.76 -11.57
CA TYR A 465 -4.18 25.80 -12.44
C TYR A 465 -5.42 26.48 -11.83
N PRO A 466 -5.46 27.83 -11.82
CA PRO A 466 -4.41 28.75 -12.28
C PRO A 466 -3.18 28.78 -11.36
N GLY A 467 -2.06 29.35 -11.83
CA GLY A 467 -0.85 29.51 -11.02
C GLY A 467 -1.10 30.31 -9.75
N TRP A 468 -0.29 30.07 -8.72
CA TRP A 468 -0.52 30.61 -7.38
C TRP A 468 0.01 32.04 -7.24
N PRO A 469 -0.66 32.88 -6.43
CA PRO A 469 -0.11 34.18 -6.08
C PRO A 469 1.18 33.99 -5.28
N LYS A 470 2.16 34.88 -5.49
CA LYS A 470 3.42 34.85 -4.73
C LYS A 470 3.15 35.04 -3.23
N PRO A 471 3.53 34.09 -2.36
CA PRO A 471 3.42 34.22 -0.90
C PRO A 471 4.18 35.43 -0.35
N GLN A 472 3.75 35.97 0.80
CA GLN A 472 4.51 37.04 1.46
C GLN A 472 5.80 36.51 2.13
N ASN A 473 5.78 35.27 2.63
CA ASN A 473 6.96 34.63 3.19
C ASN A 473 7.98 34.36 2.07
N ALA A 474 9.19 34.89 2.23
CA ALA A 474 10.23 34.82 1.19
C ALA A 474 10.68 33.38 0.88
N THR A 475 10.76 32.51 1.89
CA THR A 475 11.10 31.09 1.73
C THR A 475 10.01 30.36 0.96
N GLN A 476 8.75 30.48 1.41
CA GLN A 476 7.60 29.88 0.71
C GLN A 476 7.48 30.40 -0.73
N ALA A 477 7.76 31.69 -0.95
CA ALA A 477 7.75 32.26 -2.29
C ALA A 477 8.87 31.74 -3.19
N ALA A 478 10.01 31.35 -2.60
CA ALA A 478 11.09 30.75 -3.35
C ALA A 478 10.78 29.27 -3.67
N GLU A 479 10.13 28.58 -2.75
CA GLU A 479 9.70 27.17 -2.85
C GLU A 479 8.34 26.98 -3.54
N LEU A 480 7.72 28.05 -4.07
CA LEU A 480 6.41 28.01 -4.72
C LEU A 480 6.24 26.88 -5.76
N PRO A 481 7.24 26.54 -6.60
CA PRO A 481 7.15 25.41 -7.53
C PRO A 481 6.89 24.05 -6.86
N VAL A 482 7.18 23.90 -5.57
CA VAL A 482 6.89 22.69 -4.79
C VAL A 482 5.44 22.70 -4.30
N TYR A 483 4.98 23.82 -3.73
CA TYR A 483 3.61 23.98 -3.23
C TYR A 483 2.53 23.85 -4.31
N GLU A 484 2.85 24.27 -5.54
CA GLU A 484 1.95 24.11 -6.69
C GLU A 484 1.80 22.66 -7.15
N THR A 485 2.61 21.74 -6.62
CA THR A 485 2.47 20.31 -6.86
C THR A 485 1.93 19.62 -5.60
N PHE A 486 1.25 18.50 -5.76
CA PHE A 486 0.76 17.73 -4.63
C PHE A 486 0.53 16.25 -4.96
N ALA A 487 0.80 15.40 -3.99
CA ALA A 487 0.28 14.04 -3.93
C ALA A 487 -0.94 14.01 -3.00
N TYR A 488 -1.92 13.19 -3.33
CA TYR A 488 -3.00 12.86 -2.40
C TYR A 488 -3.49 11.44 -2.57
N THR A 489 -4.16 10.93 -1.54
CA THR A 489 -4.81 9.62 -1.53
C THR A 489 -6.32 9.78 -1.31
N TYR A 490 -7.09 8.74 -1.64
CA TYR A 490 -8.53 8.68 -1.39
C TYR A 490 -8.86 8.01 -0.05
N GLY A 491 -8.11 8.36 0.99
CA GLY A 491 -8.28 7.83 2.34
C GLY A 491 -7.10 7.01 2.83
N ASP A 492 -6.20 6.55 1.96
CA ASP A 492 -4.99 5.85 2.37
C ASP A 492 -3.99 6.76 3.09
N ASP A 493 -3.15 6.19 3.94
CA ASP A 493 -2.06 6.95 4.57
C ASP A 493 -1.04 7.42 3.51
N ILE A 494 -0.30 8.48 3.81
CA ILE A 494 0.95 8.80 3.08
C ILE A 494 2.10 8.53 4.05
N VAL A 495 2.99 7.59 3.70
CA VAL A 495 4.10 7.17 4.57
C VAL A 495 5.43 7.36 3.85
N GLY A 496 6.44 7.85 4.54
CA GLY A 496 7.82 7.95 4.05
C GLY A 496 8.75 7.11 4.91
N ASN A 497 9.59 6.28 4.28
CA ASN A 497 10.62 5.45 4.92
C ASN A 497 11.97 5.66 4.21
N PHE A 498 12.98 6.04 4.99
CA PHE A 498 14.33 6.37 4.51
C PHE A 498 15.40 5.78 5.40
N VAL A 499 16.41 5.16 4.80
CA VAL A 499 17.64 4.80 5.48
C VAL A 499 18.58 6.01 5.50
N VAL A 500 18.83 6.56 6.68
CA VAL A 500 19.66 7.75 6.93
C VAL A 500 20.67 7.46 8.06
N PRO A 501 21.71 8.28 8.24
CA PRO A 501 22.57 8.18 9.42
C PRO A 501 21.78 8.29 10.73
N ASN A 502 22.27 7.65 11.80
CA ASN A 502 21.68 7.85 13.13
C ASN A 502 21.91 9.29 13.58
N GLY A 503 20.88 9.91 14.16
CA GLY A 503 20.93 11.31 14.53
C GLY A 503 19.56 11.92 14.81
N ALA A 504 19.58 13.20 15.14
CA ALA A 504 18.38 14.02 15.24
C ALA A 504 18.10 14.69 13.89
N TYR A 505 16.84 14.70 13.52
CA TYR A 505 16.35 15.29 12.28
C TYR A 505 15.09 16.09 12.57
N ARG A 506 14.91 17.17 11.81
CA ARG A 506 13.63 17.83 11.65
C ARG A 506 13.05 17.45 10.29
N VAL A 507 11.81 16.97 10.28
CA VAL A 507 11.06 16.69 9.06
C VAL A 507 10.17 17.89 8.79
N HIS A 508 10.38 18.52 7.65
CA HIS A 508 9.59 19.65 7.16
C HIS A 508 8.54 19.13 6.20
N LEU A 509 7.26 19.21 6.56
CA LEU A 509 6.14 18.84 5.71
C LEU A 509 5.52 20.11 5.12
N MET A 510 5.41 20.12 3.80
CA MET A 510 4.88 21.24 3.04
C MET A 510 3.51 20.89 2.51
N PHE A 511 2.52 21.71 2.86
CA PHE A 511 1.14 21.56 2.45
C PHE A 511 0.70 22.76 1.62
N GLY A 512 -0.28 22.50 0.78
CA GLY A 512 -0.85 23.51 -0.07
C GLY A 512 -2.23 23.07 -0.51
N GLN A 513 -3.21 23.97 -0.40
CA GLN A 513 -4.55 23.68 -0.89
C GLN A 513 -4.68 24.11 -2.36
N PRO A 514 -4.75 23.21 -3.34
CA PRO A 514 -4.82 23.60 -4.75
C PRO A 514 -6.17 24.21 -5.12
N TYR A 515 -6.18 24.95 -6.23
CA TYR A 515 -7.39 25.46 -6.85
C TYR A 515 -8.27 24.34 -7.41
N PHE A 516 -7.68 23.24 -7.89
CA PHE A 516 -8.41 22.19 -8.62
C PHE A 516 -9.27 22.76 -9.76
N GLY A 517 -8.73 23.75 -10.49
CA GLY A 517 -9.44 24.44 -11.57
C GLY A 517 -10.54 25.41 -11.13
N LYS A 518 -10.76 25.60 -9.82
CA LYS A 518 -11.69 26.63 -9.31
C LYS A 518 -11.16 28.04 -9.58
N HIS A 519 -12.09 28.99 -9.69
CA HIS A 519 -11.75 30.40 -9.89
C HIS A 519 -11.08 31.00 -8.64
N PRO A 520 -9.95 31.72 -8.76
CA PRO A 520 -9.17 32.20 -7.62
C PRO A 520 -9.92 33.06 -6.62
N ALA A 521 -10.79 33.94 -7.10
CA ALA A 521 -11.45 34.95 -6.26
C ALA A 521 -12.29 34.37 -5.11
N ASN A 522 -12.77 33.11 -5.21
CA ASN A 522 -13.67 32.50 -4.24
C ASN A 522 -13.33 31.02 -3.98
N CYS A 523 -12.05 30.64 -4.08
CA CYS A 523 -11.67 29.25 -3.86
C CYS A 523 -11.52 28.94 -2.36
N THR A 524 -12.52 28.24 -1.84
CA THR A 524 -12.49 27.58 -0.54
C THR A 524 -12.89 26.12 -0.72
N LEU A 525 -12.21 25.20 -0.03
CA LEU A 525 -12.55 23.77 -0.03
C LEU A 525 -13.20 23.36 1.30
N PRO A 526 -13.98 22.27 1.34
CA PRO A 526 -14.58 21.78 2.57
C PRO A 526 -13.52 21.40 3.60
N ALA A 527 -13.77 21.69 4.87
CA ALA A 527 -12.85 21.36 5.97
C ALA A 527 -12.56 19.86 6.08
N THR A 528 -13.50 19.01 5.68
CA THR A 528 -13.35 17.56 5.72
C THR A 528 -12.47 16.98 4.61
N LEU A 529 -12.01 17.81 3.66
CA LEU A 529 -11.25 17.30 2.52
C LEU A 529 -9.86 16.81 2.94
N HIS A 530 -9.20 17.52 3.87
CA HIS A 530 -7.80 17.27 4.19
C HIS A 530 -7.58 16.71 5.59
N GLY A 531 -8.63 16.59 6.41
CA GLY A 531 -8.55 16.09 7.78
C GLY A 531 -9.87 15.52 8.28
N PRO A 532 -9.87 14.88 9.47
CA PRO A 532 -8.77 14.83 10.43
C PRO A 532 -7.69 13.80 10.08
N LEU A 533 -6.41 14.23 10.15
CA LEU A 533 -5.23 13.37 10.04
C LEU A 533 -4.51 13.24 11.39
N THR A 534 -3.64 12.25 11.49
CA THR A 534 -2.57 12.24 12.49
C THR A 534 -1.23 12.30 11.79
N LEU A 535 -0.43 13.31 12.12
CA LEU A 535 0.98 13.37 11.73
C LEU A 535 1.79 12.53 12.70
N GLU A 536 2.62 11.64 12.17
CA GLU A 536 3.42 10.69 12.92
C GLU A 536 4.89 10.79 12.51
N SER A 537 5.79 10.64 13.48
CA SER A 537 7.22 10.45 13.23
C SER A 537 7.77 9.39 14.19
N GLN A 538 8.60 8.47 13.68
CA GLN A 538 9.17 7.35 14.45
C GLN A 538 8.11 6.63 15.30
N HIS A 539 6.99 6.26 14.66
CA HIS A 539 5.84 5.56 15.27
C HIS A 539 5.18 6.30 16.45
N THR A 540 5.42 7.60 16.57
CA THR A 540 4.83 8.46 17.61
C THR A 540 3.94 9.51 16.97
N SER A 541 2.70 9.64 17.45
CA SER A 541 1.81 10.73 17.03
C SER A 541 2.38 12.08 17.47
N ILE A 542 2.60 12.98 16.51
CA ILE A 542 3.10 14.34 16.71
C ILE A 542 1.94 15.34 16.78
N ALA A 543 1.00 15.25 15.83
CA ALA A 543 -0.18 16.11 15.79
C ALA A 543 -1.41 15.27 15.42
N GLN A 544 -2.41 15.24 16.30
CA GLN A 544 -3.67 14.52 16.08
C GLN A 544 -4.78 15.50 15.70
N ASN A 545 -5.76 15.04 14.91
CA ASN A 545 -6.79 15.89 14.29
C ASN A 545 -6.18 17.03 13.45
N PHE A 546 -5.05 16.75 12.80
CA PHE A 546 -4.36 17.68 11.95
C PHE A 546 -5.21 17.99 10.71
N ASP A 547 -5.36 19.29 10.45
CA ASP A 547 -6.03 19.87 9.29
C ASP A 547 -5.27 21.15 8.92
N PHE A 548 -4.41 21.07 7.91
CA PHE A 548 -3.63 22.22 7.46
C PHE A 548 -4.52 23.35 6.92
N GLY A 549 -5.70 23.01 6.40
CA GLY A 549 -6.66 23.98 5.87
C GLY A 549 -7.21 24.90 6.96
N GLN A 550 -7.35 24.40 8.19
CA GLN A 550 -7.83 25.19 9.31
C GLN A 550 -6.98 26.46 9.56
N ALA A 551 -5.66 26.35 9.42
CA ALA A 551 -4.72 27.47 9.65
C ALA A 551 -4.89 28.62 8.63
N ILE A 552 -5.40 28.30 7.44
CA ILE A 552 -5.58 29.23 6.32
C ILE A 552 -7.05 29.51 6.00
N GLY A 553 -7.97 29.11 6.88
CA GLY A 553 -9.42 29.26 6.65
C GLY A 553 -9.91 28.49 5.41
N HIS A 554 -9.22 27.41 5.04
CA HIS A 554 -9.46 26.58 3.86
C HIS A 554 -9.44 27.37 2.55
N VAL A 555 -8.69 28.46 2.48
CA VAL A 555 -8.50 29.21 1.23
C VAL A 555 -7.50 28.48 0.35
N CYS A 556 -7.76 28.41 -0.95
CA CYS A 556 -6.84 27.78 -1.90
C CYS A 556 -5.59 28.65 -2.14
N ALA A 557 -4.54 28.02 -2.65
CA ALA A 557 -3.26 28.61 -3.05
C ALA A 557 -2.52 29.35 -1.92
N VAL A 558 -2.58 28.80 -0.71
CA VAL A 558 -1.83 29.30 0.45
C VAL A 558 -0.91 28.18 0.97
N PRO A 559 0.41 28.37 0.94
CA PRO A 559 1.38 27.46 1.55
C PRO A 559 1.20 27.32 3.06
N VAL A 560 1.36 26.10 3.57
CA VAL A 560 1.38 25.79 5.01
C VAL A 560 2.52 24.85 5.32
N ASP A 561 3.34 25.22 6.30
CA ASP A 561 4.48 24.42 6.77
C ASP A 561 4.18 23.77 8.11
N PHE A 562 4.68 22.56 8.28
CA PHE A 562 4.68 21.87 9.56
C PHE A 562 6.04 21.20 9.79
N TYR A 563 6.58 21.36 10.99
CA TYR A 563 7.87 20.76 11.37
C TYR A 563 7.65 19.72 12.47
N MET A 564 8.33 18.57 12.36
CA MET A 564 8.28 17.53 13.39
C MET A 564 9.67 16.96 13.69
N PRO A 565 9.96 16.63 14.97
CA PRO A 565 11.22 16.01 15.36
C PRO A 565 11.23 14.52 15.01
N ALA A 566 12.38 14.02 14.59
CA ALA A 566 12.67 12.60 14.41
C ALA A 566 14.01 12.26 15.07
N VAL A 567 14.05 11.20 15.89
CA VAL A 567 15.29 10.65 16.46
C VAL A 567 15.52 9.28 15.84
N VAL A 568 16.59 9.17 15.04
CA VAL A 568 16.95 7.96 14.30
C VAL A 568 18.04 7.21 15.06
N THR A 569 17.76 5.96 15.43
CA THR A 569 18.70 5.09 16.17
C THR A 569 18.98 3.76 15.46
N THR A 570 18.17 3.42 14.45
CA THR A 570 18.20 2.15 13.69
C THR A 570 18.54 2.35 12.22
N ASN A 571 19.09 3.52 11.88
CA ASN A 571 19.28 4.02 10.52
C ASN A 571 18.00 4.22 9.72
N THR A 572 16.82 4.04 10.31
CA THR A 572 15.54 4.22 9.63
C THR A 572 14.82 5.45 10.18
N LEU A 573 14.53 6.39 9.28
CA LEU A 573 13.64 7.51 9.50
C LEU A 573 12.30 7.24 8.84
N GLU A 574 11.25 7.33 9.64
CA GLU A 574 9.87 7.16 9.21
C GLU A 574 8.99 8.33 9.64
N PHE A 575 8.08 8.69 8.75
CA PHE A 575 6.99 9.60 9.04
C PHE A 575 5.73 9.19 8.29
N ALA A 576 4.57 9.63 8.79
CA ALA A 576 3.31 9.37 8.13
C ALA A 576 2.28 10.49 8.32
N LEU A 577 1.41 10.64 7.33
CA LEU A 577 0.12 11.31 7.40
C LEU A 577 -0.93 10.21 7.46
N ARG A 578 -1.38 9.90 8.68
CA ARG A 578 -2.33 8.82 8.96
C ARG A 578 -3.76 9.34 8.81
N ASN A 579 -4.59 8.66 8.02
CA ASN A 579 -6.01 8.97 7.99
C ASN A 579 -6.67 8.46 9.29
N THR A 580 -7.38 9.34 9.98
CA THR A 580 -8.06 9.03 11.24
C THR A 580 -9.57 9.17 11.16
N THR A 581 -10.11 9.23 9.94
CA THR A 581 -11.57 9.29 9.74
C THR A 581 -12.22 8.02 10.33
N PRO A 582 -13.14 8.16 11.31
CA PRO A 582 -13.77 7.01 11.95
C PRO A 582 -14.57 6.12 10.99
N PRO A 583 -14.67 4.80 11.26
CA PRO A 583 -15.60 3.92 10.56
C PRO A 583 -17.04 4.48 10.59
N GLY A 584 -17.77 4.38 9.48
CA GLY A 584 -19.12 4.96 9.35
C GLY A 584 -19.17 6.30 8.60
N ALA A 585 -18.05 7.05 8.52
CA ALA A 585 -18.02 8.33 7.84
C ALA A 585 -18.16 8.17 6.32
N PHE A 586 -19.04 9.00 5.72
CA PHE A 586 -19.37 8.91 4.29
C PHE A 586 -18.27 9.43 3.35
N ALA A 587 -17.38 10.30 3.85
CA ALA A 587 -16.25 10.82 3.09
C ALA A 587 -14.99 10.75 3.95
N PRO A 588 -14.01 9.88 3.63
CA PRO A 588 -12.72 9.90 4.30
C PRO A 588 -11.98 11.21 3.99
N ALA A 589 -11.16 11.66 4.93
CA ALA A 589 -10.14 12.66 4.64
C ALA A 589 -9.25 12.17 3.48
N SER A 590 -8.74 13.10 2.69
CA SER A 590 -7.75 12.85 1.64
C SER A 590 -6.40 13.41 2.09
N PRO A 591 -5.55 12.61 2.76
CA PRO A 591 -4.16 12.95 3.01
C PRO A 591 -3.54 13.58 1.76
N THR A 592 -2.96 14.76 1.92
CA THR A 592 -2.39 15.56 0.84
C THR A 592 -1.04 16.09 1.30
N LEU A 593 -0.04 16.06 0.42
CA LEU A 593 1.30 16.60 0.69
C LEU A 593 1.85 17.24 -0.58
N SER A 594 2.39 18.45 -0.50
CA SER A 594 3.04 19.12 -1.63
C SER A 594 4.51 18.73 -1.77
N GLY A 595 5.20 18.62 -0.65
CA GLY A 595 6.60 18.20 -0.59
C GLY A 595 7.06 17.99 0.84
N PHE A 596 8.29 17.51 1.00
CA PHE A 596 8.92 17.43 2.30
C PHE A 596 10.44 17.52 2.22
N GLU A 597 11.04 17.88 3.36
CA GLU A 597 12.47 17.79 3.59
C GLU A 597 12.78 16.94 4.82
N ILE A 598 13.88 16.19 4.78
CA ILE A 598 14.50 15.57 5.95
C ILE A 598 15.82 16.29 6.18
N ILE A 599 15.89 17.02 7.29
CA ILE A 599 16.99 17.94 7.57
C ILE A 599 17.71 17.45 8.83
N PRO A 600 19.01 17.11 8.76
CA PRO A 600 19.82 16.87 9.95
C PRO A 600 19.73 18.08 10.89
N ASP A 601 19.45 17.84 12.17
CA ASP A 601 19.19 18.91 13.13
C ASP A 601 20.04 18.71 14.39
N PRO A 602 20.79 19.72 14.85
CA PRO A 602 21.46 19.67 16.14
C PRO A 602 20.41 19.47 17.26
N PRO A 603 20.50 18.39 18.07
CA PRO A 603 19.45 18.07 19.03
C PRO A 603 19.38 19.12 20.14
N SER A 604 18.36 19.97 20.09
CA SER A 604 18.04 20.94 21.15
C SER A 604 16.70 20.56 21.79
N ALA A 605 16.75 19.92 22.96
CA ALA A 605 15.55 19.45 23.63
C ALA A 605 14.64 20.61 24.08
N HIS A 606 13.40 20.65 23.59
CA HIS A 606 12.40 21.66 23.96
C HIS A 606 10.97 21.16 23.74
N LEU A 607 9.98 21.96 24.16
CA LEU A 607 8.56 21.67 23.97
C LEU A 607 7.90 22.64 23.00
N GLU A 608 6.97 22.11 22.21
CA GLU A 608 5.97 22.86 21.46
C GLU A 608 4.56 22.37 21.83
N ILE A 609 3.53 23.16 21.51
CA ILE A 609 2.12 22.83 21.78
C ILE A 609 1.35 22.89 20.47
N TYR A 610 0.67 21.80 20.13
CA TYR A 610 -0.24 21.70 19.00
C TYR A 610 -1.71 21.67 19.47
N PRO A 611 -2.66 22.26 18.74
CA PRO A 611 -2.43 23.09 17.57
C PRO A 611 -1.90 24.47 17.94
N GLU A 612 -1.06 25.04 17.06
CA GLU A 612 -0.54 26.40 17.24
C GLU A 612 -1.63 27.47 16.99
N GLN A 613 -2.79 27.08 16.39
CA GLN A 613 -3.99 27.88 16.11
C GLN A 613 -5.27 27.00 16.20
N PRO A 614 -6.47 27.49 16.58
CA PRO A 614 -6.88 28.89 16.67
C PRO A 614 -6.84 29.42 18.11
N THR A 615 -6.31 30.64 18.21
CA THR A 615 -6.26 31.52 19.38
C THR A 615 -7.65 31.96 19.91
N LYS A 616 -8.76 31.38 19.42
CA LYS A 616 -10.12 31.66 19.90
C LYS A 616 -10.89 30.37 20.16
N VAL A 617 -11.43 30.22 21.37
CA VAL A 617 -12.30 29.11 21.76
C VAL A 617 -13.64 29.68 22.20
N ALA A 618 -14.71 29.40 21.45
CA ALA A 618 -16.05 29.87 21.77
C ALA A 618 -16.52 29.38 23.15
N ALA A 619 -17.39 30.15 23.79
CA ALA A 619 -18.01 29.74 25.05
C ALA A 619 -18.72 28.37 24.91
N GLY A 620 -18.51 27.49 25.88
CA GLY A 620 -19.02 26.12 25.90
C GLY A 620 -18.28 25.14 24.99
N ALA A 621 -17.34 25.61 24.15
CA ALA A 621 -16.52 24.74 23.32
C ALA A 621 -15.33 24.14 24.09
N SER A 622 -14.72 23.11 23.51
CA SER A 622 -13.49 22.49 24.02
C SER A 622 -12.43 22.47 22.93
N LEU A 623 -11.16 22.53 23.34
CA LEU A 623 -10.00 22.43 22.46
C LEU A 623 -9.03 21.41 23.05
N GLN A 624 -8.64 20.41 22.27
CA GLN A 624 -7.65 19.44 22.67
C GLN A 624 -6.25 19.95 22.32
N LEU A 625 -5.38 20.04 23.31
CA LEU A 625 -3.97 20.41 23.16
C LEU A 625 -3.08 19.18 23.27
N TYR A 626 -1.97 19.20 22.54
CA TYR A 626 -0.96 18.16 22.51
C TYR A 626 0.42 18.80 22.70
N ALA A 627 1.29 18.14 23.45
CA ALA A 627 2.67 18.57 23.59
C ALA A 627 3.55 17.81 22.61
N ILE A 628 4.44 18.54 21.94
CA ILE A 628 5.45 17.97 21.05
C ILE A 628 6.80 18.13 21.75
N GLY A 629 7.39 16.99 22.13
CA GLY A 629 8.73 16.91 22.67
C GLY A 629 9.75 16.84 21.55
N TRP A 630 10.42 17.95 21.29
CA TRP A 630 11.54 17.98 20.39
C TRP A 630 12.73 17.31 21.04
N TYR A 631 13.15 16.16 20.51
CA TYR A 631 14.27 15.35 21.01
C TYR A 631 14.14 14.96 22.49
N MET A 632 12.91 14.87 22.98
CA MET A 632 12.55 14.50 24.35
C MET A 632 11.13 13.91 24.39
N SER A 633 10.70 13.40 25.55
CA SER A 633 9.35 12.84 25.69
C SER A 633 8.25 13.90 25.54
N ASN A 634 7.15 13.53 24.87
CA ASN A 634 5.91 14.32 24.75
C ASN A 634 5.11 14.38 26.07
N SER A 635 5.54 13.67 27.13
CA SER A 635 4.82 13.63 28.40
C SER A 635 4.94 14.95 29.16
N VAL A 636 3.79 15.56 29.45
CA VAL A 636 3.68 16.85 30.15
C VAL A 636 2.62 16.84 31.24
N GLN A 637 2.79 17.72 32.22
CA GLN A 637 1.73 18.17 33.11
C GLN A 637 1.12 19.45 32.53
N TRP A 638 -0.19 19.43 32.31
CA TRP A 638 -0.95 20.61 31.87
C TRP A 638 -1.40 21.46 33.05
N VAL A 639 -1.21 22.78 32.93
CA VAL A 639 -1.56 23.75 33.96
C VAL A 639 -2.30 24.93 33.33
N LEU A 640 -3.49 25.26 33.86
CA LEU A 640 -4.17 26.51 33.54
C LEU A 640 -3.53 27.60 34.39
N VAL A 641 -2.68 28.43 33.77
CA VAL A 641 -1.92 29.48 34.45
C VAL A 641 -2.82 30.67 34.78
N SER A 642 -3.66 31.08 33.83
CA SER A 642 -4.61 32.18 34.01
C SER A 642 -5.76 32.14 33.00
N GLY A 643 -6.83 32.88 33.29
CA GLY A 643 -8.01 33.00 32.43
C GLY A 643 -9.13 32.03 32.80
N PRO A 644 -10.31 32.16 32.17
CA PRO A 644 -11.47 31.36 32.53
C PRO A 644 -11.41 29.95 31.92
N GLY A 645 -12.22 29.01 32.45
CA GLY A 645 -12.32 27.63 31.92
C GLY A 645 -11.60 26.59 32.78
N SER A 646 -11.23 25.46 32.17
CA SER A 646 -10.49 24.37 32.83
C SER A 646 -9.63 23.60 31.82
N ILE A 647 -8.53 23.00 32.28
CA ILE A 647 -7.66 22.11 31.50
C ILE A 647 -7.61 20.75 32.20
N SER A 648 -7.77 19.67 31.44
CA SER A 648 -7.62 18.31 31.97
C SER A 648 -6.17 17.83 31.92
N SER A 649 -5.87 16.72 32.60
CA SER A 649 -4.56 16.07 32.54
C SER A 649 -4.19 15.55 31.15
N SER A 650 -5.17 15.34 30.26
CA SER A 650 -4.93 14.94 28.87
C SER A 650 -4.76 16.14 27.93
N GLY A 651 -4.81 17.38 28.42
CA GLY A 651 -4.71 18.58 27.58
C GLY A 651 -6.02 19.07 26.96
N LEU A 652 -7.18 18.50 27.35
CA LEU A 652 -8.48 19.02 26.91
C LEU A 652 -8.85 20.30 27.67
N TYR A 653 -8.76 21.45 27.01
CA TYR A 653 -9.26 22.73 27.51
C TYR A 653 -10.77 22.83 27.28
N LYS A 654 -11.53 23.29 28.29
CA LYS A 654 -12.96 23.58 28.20
C LYS A 654 -13.21 25.04 28.54
N ALA A 655 -13.75 25.79 27.59
CA ALA A 655 -14.16 27.17 27.81
C ALA A 655 -15.40 27.22 28.73
N PRO A 656 -15.62 28.33 29.46
CA PRO A 656 -16.84 28.50 30.26
C PRO A 656 -18.10 28.36 29.42
N ALA A 657 -19.16 27.81 30.01
CA ALA A 657 -20.43 27.62 29.31
C ALA A 657 -21.11 28.93 28.87
N LYS A 658 -20.77 30.08 29.49
CA LYS A 658 -21.28 31.40 29.14
C LYS A 658 -20.14 32.28 28.63
N ALA A 659 -20.40 33.04 27.57
CA ALA A 659 -19.44 34.00 27.05
C ALA A 659 -19.11 35.07 28.12
N PRO A 660 -17.84 35.44 28.28
CA PRO A 660 -17.46 36.56 29.13
C PRO A 660 -18.03 37.87 28.56
N ALA A 661 -18.13 38.90 29.41
CA ALA A 661 -18.64 40.21 28.99
C ALA A 661 -17.71 40.91 27.97
N THR A 662 -16.42 40.56 27.98
CA THR A 662 -15.40 40.99 27.02
C THR A 662 -14.45 39.84 26.72
N PRO A 663 -13.80 39.80 25.55
CA PRO A 663 -12.83 38.76 25.22
C PRO A 663 -11.78 38.59 26.33
N GLN A 664 -11.61 37.35 26.82
CA GLN A 664 -10.68 37.03 27.91
C GLN A 664 -9.49 36.23 27.38
N SER A 665 -8.28 36.60 27.80
CA SER A 665 -7.08 35.83 27.54
C SER A 665 -6.94 34.66 28.52
N VAL A 666 -6.54 33.51 28.01
CA VAL A 666 -6.31 32.26 28.74
C VAL A 666 -4.89 31.81 28.47
N VAL A 667 -4.12 31.52 29.51
CA VAL A 667 -2.74 31.03 29.39
C VAL A 667 -2.68 29.63 29.96
N ILE A 668 -2.23 28.69 29.13
CA ILE A 668 -2.05 27.28 29.49
C ILE A 668 -0.58 26.94 29.34
N GLU A 669 -0.02 26.24 30.32
CA GLU A 669 1.36 25.77 30.31
C GLU A 669 1.40 24.24 30.19
N ALA A 670 2.29 23.77 29.32
CA ALA A 670 2.76 22.39 29.28
C ALA A 670 4.14 22.32 29.98
N LYS A 671 4.24 21.51 31.02
CA LYS A 671 5.48 21.31 31.78
C LYS A 671 5.97 19.89 31.60
N SER A 672 7.18 19.69 31.07
CA SER A 672 7.69 18.32 30.84
C SER A 672 7.76 17.53 32.14
N THR A 673 7.29 16.28 32.11
CA THR A 673 7.41 15.35 33.23
C THR A 673 8.83 14.80 33.36
N ALA A 674 9.54 14.67 32.23
CA ALA A 674 10.91 14.17 32.18
C ALA A 674 11.95 15.23 32.56
N ASN A 675 11.70 16.50 32.23
CA ASN A 675 12.55 17.62 32.61
C ASN A 675 11.70 18.82 33.05
N PRO A 676 11.37 18.94 34.36
CA PRO A 676 10.47 19.98 34.85
C PRO A 676 10.92 21.43 34.62
N GLY A 677 12.18 21.66 34.22
CA GLY A 677 12.68 22.98 33.81
C GLY A 677 12.30 23.38 32.39
N VAL A 678 11.85 22.45 31.55
CA VAL A 678 11.38 22.71 30.18
C VAL A 678 9.87 22.91 30.21
N THR A 679 9.42 24.11 29.86
CA THR A 679 7.99 24.45 29.75
C THR A 679 7.70 25.17 28.44
N LYS A 680 6.43 25.12 28.03
CA LYS A 680 5.90 25.90 26.90
C LYS A 680 4.52 26.42 27.28
N THR A 681 4.24 27.67 26.92
CA THR A 681 2.92 28.27 27.13
C THR A 681 2.21 28.51 25.82
N ILE A 682 0.89 28.34 25.82
CA ILE A 682 -0.01 28.78 24.75
C ILE A 682 -1.03 29.78 25.30
N THR A 683 -1.34 30.80 24.50
CA THR A 683 -2.36 31.80 24.83
C THR A 683 -3.56 31.64 23.94
N LEU A 684 -4.73 31.46 24.54
CA LEU A 684 -6.03 31.40 23.88
C LEU A 684 -6.87 32.63 24.23
N THR A 685 -7.94 32.86 23.48
CA THR A 685 -8.93 33.90 23.74
C THR A 685 -10.31 33.26 23.82
N VAL A 686 -11.08 33.55 24.85
CA VAL A 686 -12.52 33.25 24.86
C VAL A 686 -13.23 34.54 24.45
N PRO A 687 -13.83 34.60 23.25
CA PRO A 687 -14.37 35.84 22.69
C PRO A 687 -15.59 36.38 23.44
#